data_AF-A0A1G7X0C4-F1
#
_entry.id   AF-A0A1G7X0C4-F1
#
_cell.length_a   1.000
_cell.length_b   1.000
_cell.length_c   1.000
_cell.angle_alpha   90.00
_cell.angle_beta   90.00
_cell.angle_gamma   90.00
#
_symmetry.space_group_name_H-M   'P 1'
#
loop_
_entity.id
_entity.type
_entity.pdbx_description
1 polymer ?
#
loop_
_entity_poly.entity_id
_entity_poly.type
_entity_poly.pdbx_seq_one_letter_code
_entity_poly.pdbx_strand_id
1 'polypeptide(L)'
;MLGNAGYFRYQFPAVVSVGELRFNVIYKPPGVVRSDVLEDLVIDVCGGPLVPDALVFVSLFEDDYGSLPQVLRGPGGHAARTRLAHRIPLVCTTFSLITGAVVAEVINDGFAQQVRKNITDEVKRQFDAILKAGLPAAFPEEHVLLSAPPGYSYQKPSGARYDTFLKPEMGLTTSAAVGFVALHLFNEFFGGRLARLKQLRTIYVDTMAIAPLAYGIRELIVLSGHRVMASIESFHSYEGFDSVARPLRGTSICLISASSSMALHRRWVNEKLVDHSDVVTLLTFEAAPNQTPPGALLAIPRPGSRASEGPPQLVIRIKGETFQAIQEPDKKVLLREQIHGARKEVKLFRELAGKGIFDLWRRPGSANSKIRALYVDGTVLLQHKQFQDWLALHLPRRVRASTTQIIYQSDAASRTMAEYVAGYCANILHLKPTPATLDAAALNSIREITSDNLIICAAVVGKGSQLLDISRNLRDIHDGSRLYMIGFQVTETRSELVSLPANLRHDGVLPHEVSRFGEAAIGTQLAASYHLERKRLFPGDQDRRTMPDQLRERSERLGETLPIQSQALLPHGANVDQAMQIREGWAFWAGGKYQPGPYHAEVCATTAVLLQRAREDTKTVPEEHSLGSRTFRHVVLDPENFARFNDGILQAALLRCAFASELDFRADLAASDFMKSLIIRALQRSPTTDGEAVLEFIAALASQKLQLMPDHQAEVYAVAERETHAYPALHGVVLHLLHGPKNSSGSSPI
;
A
#
# COMPACT_ATOMS: atom_id res chain seq x y z
N MET A 1 1.41 -19.72 29.20
CA MET A 1 0.29 -19.11 29.95
C MET A 1 -0.88 -20.07 29.88
N LEU A 2 -1.15 -20.81 30.95
CA LEU A 2 -2.35 -21.65 31.04
C LEU A 2 -3.57 -20.72 30.90
N GLY A 3 -4.39 -20.95 29.87
CA GLY A 3 -5.60 -20.16 29.66
C GLY A 3 -6.47 -20.24 30.92
N ASN A 4 -6.90 -19.09 31.44
CA ASN A 4 -7.82 -19.00 32.56
C ASN A 4 -9.07 -19.81 32.24
N ALA A 5 -9.14 -21.03 32.75
CA ALA A 5 -10.11 -21.99 32.29
C ALA A 5 -11.47 -21.64 32.93
N GLY A 6 -12.23 -20.74 32.29
CA GLY A 6 -13.62 -20.42 32.65
C GLY A 6 -13.83 -19.21 33.56
N TYR A 7 -12.81 -18.43 33.92
CA TYR A 7 -12.95 -17.19 34.71
C TYR A 7 -12.30 -16.00 33.99
N PHE A 8 -12.84 -14.80 34.20
CA PHE A 8 -12.26 -13.54 33.70
C PHE A 8 -11.72 -12.71 34.87
N ARG A 9 -10.51 -12.17 34.75
CA ARG A 9 -9.83 -11.51 35.88
C ARG A 9 -9.17 -10.20 35.48
N TYR A 10 -9.12 -9.25 36.41
CA TYR A 10 -8.44 -7.97 36.24
C TYR A 10 -8.16 -7.32 37.60
N GLN A 11 -7.31 -6.29 37.59
CA GLN A 11 -6.99 -5.49 38.76
C GLN A 11 -7.88 -4.24 38.80
N PHE A 12 -8.35 -3.90 40.00
CA PHE A 12 -9.15 -2.70 40.25
C PHE A 12 -8.54 -1.88 41.39
N PRO A 13 -8.15 -0.61 41.12
CA PRO A 13 -7.73 0.33 42.14
C PRO A 13 -8.96 0.92 42.86
N ALA A 14 -9.32 0.34 44.01
CA ALA A 14 -10.44 0.79 44.82
C ALA A 14 -10.06 2.03 45.65
N VAL A 15 -10.70 3.15 45.36
CA VAL A 15 -10.51 4.38 46.13
C VAL A 15 -11.26 4.30 47.45
N VAL A 16 -10.53 4.34 48.58
CA VAL A 16 -11.10 4.39 49.93
C VAL A 16 -10.73 5.70 50.63
N SER A 17 -11.41 6.04 51.72
CA SER A 17 -11.21 7.30 52.45
C SER A 17 -9.78 7.50 53.01
N VAL A 18 -8.96 6.45 53.05
CA VAL A 18 -7.60 6.45 53.65
C VAL A 18 -6.51 6.08 52.63
N GLY A 19 -6.83 6.01 51.32
CA GLY A 19 -5.87 5.67 50.26
C GLY A 19 -6.49 4.83 49.13
N GLU A 20 -5.65 4.10 48.41
CA GLU A 20 -6.05 3.24 47.30
C GLU A 20 -5.75 1.77 47.65
N LEU A 21 -6.79 0.92 47.62
CA LEU A 21 -6.67 -0.53 47.81
C LEU A 21 -6.66 -1.23 46.44
N ARG A 22 -5.86 -2.28 46.30
CA ARG A 22 -5.76 -3.08 45.07
C ARG A 22 -6.63 -4.31 45.19
N PHE A 23 -7.76 -4.29 44.49
CA PHE A 23 -8.63 -5.45 44.39
C PHE A 23 -8.26 -6.28 43.16
N ASN A 24 -8.10 -7.58 43.33
CA ASN A 24 -8.08 -8.52 42.21
C ASN A 24 -9.50 -9.06 42.02
N VAL A 25 -10.14 -8.68 40.91
CA VAL A 25 -11.52 -9.01 40.60
C VAL A 25 -11.56 -10.23 39.69
N ILE A 26 -12.42 -11.19 40.02
CA ILE A 26 -12.59 -12.46 39.30
C ILE A 26 -14.07 -12.63 38.98
N TYR A 27 -14.43 -12.51 37.71
CA TYR A 27 -15.76 -12.80 37.22
C TYR A 27 -15.93 -14.28 36.90
N LYS A 28 -16.97 -14.88 37.49
CA LYS A 28 -17.45 -16.23 37.20
C LYS A 28 -18.67 -16.13 36.27
N PRO A 29 -18.56 -16.56 35.00
CA PRO A 29 -19.72 -16.65 34.11
C PRO A 29 -20.73 -17.70 34.61
N PRO A 30 -21.99 -17.65 34.15
CA PRO A 30 -23.01 -18.64 34.49
C PRO A 30 -22.56 -20.08 34.18
N GLY A 31 -23.01 -21.04 34.99
CA GLY A 31 -22.72 -22.47 34.79
C GLY A 31 -21.92 -23.12 35.93
N VAL A 32 -21.43 -24.33 35.69
CA VAL A 32 -20.83 -25.17 36.74
C VAL A 32 -19.54 -24.57 37.30
N VAL A 33 -19.46 -24.43 38.62
CA VAL A 33 -18.24 -23.99 39.32
C VAL A 33 -17.22 -25.13 39.32
N ARG A 34 -16.05 -24.90 38.72
CA ARG A 34 -14.93 -25.83 38.73
C ARG A 34 -13.99 -25.54 39.91
N SER A 35 -14.04 -26.38 40.94
CA SER A 35 -13.27 -26.20 42.19
C SER A 35 -11.77 -26.47 42.01
N ASP A 36 -11.40 -27.37 41.11
CA ASP A 36 -10.01 -27.64 40.72
C ASP A 36 -9.31 -26.38 40.15
N VAL A 37 -9.99 -25.65 39.27
CA VAL A 37 -9.45 -24.42 38.67
C VAL A 37 -9.40 -23.26 39.66
N LEU A 38 -10.30 -23.25 40.64
CA LEU A 38 -10.41 -22.19 41.63
C LEU A 38 -9.17 -22.12 42.54
N GLU A 39 -8.59 -23.26 42.90
CA GLU A 39 -7.39 -23.34 43.73
C GLU A 39 -6.17 -22.77 43.00
N ASP A 40 -5.93 -23.23 41.76
CA ASP A 40 -4.86 -22.74 40.90
C ASP A 40 -4.99 -21.24 40.63
N LEU A 41 -6.21 -20.75 40.45
CA LEU A 41 -6.49 -19.34 40.25
C LEU A 41 -6.09 -18.50 41.46
N VAL A 42 -6.39 -18.95 42.68
CA VAL A 42 -6.00 -18.24 43.91
C VAL A 42 -4.48 -18.26 44.09
N ILE A 43 -3.80 -19.36 43.74
CA ILE A 43 -2.34 -19.47 43.78
C ILE A 43 -1.70 -18.47 42.81
N ASP A 44 -2.14 -18.46 41.57
CA ASP A 44 -1.58 -17.61 40.52
C ASP A 44 -1.78 -16.12 40.83
N VAL A 45 -2.98 -15.75 41.30
CA VAL A 45 -3.30 -14.36 41.64
C VAL A 45 -2.54 -13.85 42.88
N CYS A 46 -2.17 -14.73 43.80
CA CYS A 46 -1.38 -14.38 44.99
C CYS A 46 0.13 -14.58 44.80
N GLY A 47 0.58 -15.19 43.69
CA GLY A 47 1.98 -15.50 43.42
C GLY A 47 2.76 -14.40 42.68
N GLY A 48 2.09 -13.35 42.24
CA GLY A 48 2.71 -12.21 41.54
C GLY A 48 3.57 -11.31 42.44
N PRO A 49 4.36 -10.38 41.86
CA PRO A 49 5.25 -9.48 42.59
C PRO A 49 4.53 -8.46 43.49
N LEU A 50 3.22 -8.26 43.27
CA LEU A 50 2.36 -7.38 44.04
C LEU A 50 1.17 -8.18 44.56
N VAL A 51 1.10 -8.36 45.88
CA VAL A 51 0.01 -9.07 46.55
C VAL A 51 -1.24 -8.16 46.61
N PRO A 52 -2.45 -8.65 46.29
CA PRO A 52 -3.66 -7.83 46.35
C PRO A 52 -4.11 -7.58 47.79
N ASP A 53 -4.78 -6.43 48.00
CA ASP A 53 -5.40 -6.06 49.28
C ASP A 53 -6.74 -6.78 49.51
N ALA A 54 -7.42 -7.22 48.44
CA ALA A 54 -8.59 -8.10 48.52
C ALA A 54 -8.78 -8.89 47.21
N LEU A 55 -9.38 -10.08 47.33
CA LEU A 55 -9.86 -10.88 46.20
C LEU A 55 -11.38 -10.77 46.11
N VAL A 56 -11.89 -10.29 44.98
CA VAL A 56 -13.33 -10.04 44.78
C VAL A 56 -13.86 -10.95 43.68
N PHE A 57 -14.58 -11.99 44.07
CA PHE A 57 -15.33 -12.82 43.14
C PHE A 57 -16.66 -12.15 42.78
N VAL A 58 -16.99 -12.10 41.49
CA VAL A 58 -18.26 -11.58 40.98
C VAL A 58 -19.00 -12.72 40.29
N SER A 59 -20.22 -13.00 40.73
CA SER A 59 -21.13 -13.98 40.11
C SER A 59 -22.56 -13.45 40.07
N LEU A 60 -23.47 -14.20 39.45
CA LEU A 60 -24.90 -13.84 39.40
C LEU A 60 -25.66 -14.50 40.55
N PHE A 61 -26.73 -13.84 41.00
CA PHE A 61 -27.64 -14.40 42.01
C PHE A 61 -28.51 -15.52 41.41
N GLU A 62 -28.99 -15.33 40.18
CA GLU A 62 -29.88 -16.24 39.46
C GLU A 62 -29.16 -17.42 38.77
N ASP A 63 -27.91 -17.70 39.14
CA ASP A 63 -27.13 -18.81 38.60
C ASP A 63 -27.35 -20.09 39.42
N ASP A 64 -28.24 -20.95 38.93
CA ASP A 64 -28.68 -22.18 39.61
C ASP A 64 -27.66 -23.33 39.55
N TYR A 65 -26.57 -23.21 38.77
CA TYR A 65 -25.60 -24.29 38.50
C TYR A 65 -24.51 -24.44 39.57
N GLY A 66 -24.83 -24.08 40.82
CA GLY A 66 -23.93 -24.11 41.97
C GLY A 66 -23.57 -22.69 42.42
N SER A 67 -24.13 -22.29 43.56
CA SER A 67 -23.87 -20.99 44.17
C SER A 67 -22.38 -20.86 44.51
N LEU A 68 -21.67 -19.97 43.82
CA LEU A 68 -20.26 -19.68 44.10
C LEU A 68 -19.99 -19.41 45.59
N PRO A 69 -20.83 -18.63 46.32
CA PRO A 69 -20.76 -18.52 47.78
C PRO A 69 -20.75 -19.86 48.52
N GLN A 70 -21.59 -20.81 48.12
CA GLN A 70 -21.68 -22.12 48.77
C GLN A 70 -20.44 -22.97 48.48
N VAL A 71 -19.94 -22.95 47.23
CA VAL A 71 -18.72 -23.68 46.85
C VAL A 71 -17.50 -23.14 47.61
N LEU A 72 -17.37 -21.81 47.72
CA LEU A 72 -16.30 -21.16 48.46
C LEU A 72 -16.35 -21.48 49.98
N ARG A 73 -17.55 -21.64 50.55
CA ARG A 73 -17.76 -22.06 51.95
C ARG A 73 -17.60 -23.56 52.19
N GLY A 74 -17.79 -24.37 51.15
CA GLY A 74 -17.70 -25.82 51.19
C GLY A 74 -16.27 -26.37 51.12
N PRO A 75 -16.14 -27.69 50.91
CA PRO A 75 -14.84 -28.36 50.74
C PRO A 75 -14.03 -27.79 49.57
N GLY A 76 -14.69 -27.48 48.46
CA GLY A 76 -14.04 -26.96 47.23
C GLY A 76 -13.41 -25.56 47.36
N GLY A 77 -13.72 -24.81 48.43
CA GLY A 77 -13.08 -23.54 48.75
C GLY A 77 -12.21 -23.59 50.01
N HIS A 78 -12.03 -24.77 50.63
CA HIS A 78 -11.28 -24.90 51.88
C HIS A 78 -9.81 -24.49 51.70
N ALA A 79 -9.13 -24.97 50.66
CA ALA A 79 -7.72 -24.64 50.40
C ALA A 79 -7.51 -23.12 50.19
N ALA A 80 -8.37 -22.49 49.38
CA ALA A 80 -8.35 -21.05 49.14
C ALA A 80 -8.53 -20.26 50.46
N ARG A 81 -9.53 -20.62 51.28
CA ARG A 81 -9.78 -19.95 52.57
C ARG A 81 -8.63 -20.15 53.57
N THR A 82 -8.10 -21.35 53.69
CA THR A 82 -6.98 -21.65 54.61
C THR A 82 -5.70 -20.92 54.19
N ARG A 83 -5.44 -20.80 52.88
CA ARG A 83 -4.26 -20.11 52.35
C ARG A 83 -4.33 -18.59 52.54
N LEU A 84 -5.51 -18.01 52.32
CA LEU A 84 -5.74 -16.57 52.45
C LEU A 84 -5.96 -16.15 53.91
N ALA A 85 -6.60 -17.00 54.71
CA ALA A 85 -6.86 -16.86 56.15
C ALA A 85 -7.01 -15.39 56.61
N HIS A 86 -6.04 -14.89 57.38
CA HIS A 86 -5.98 -13.50 57.90
C HIS A 86 -5.20 -12.53 57.00
N ARG A 87 -4.67 -12.99 55.87
CA ARG A 87 -3.72 -12.23 55.02
C ARG A 87 -4.44 -11.40 53.97
N ILE A 88 -5.43 -11.99 53.28
CA ILE A 88 -6.15 -11.33 52.19
C ILE A 88 -7.66 -11.62 52.33
N PRO A 89 -8.53 -10.62 52.42
CA PRO A 89 -9.97 -10.77 52.39
C PRO A 89 -10.46 -11.42 51.09
N LEU A 90 -11.23 -12.50 51.21
CA LEU A 90 -11.90 -13.17 50.10
C LEU A 90 -13.37 -12.73 50.06
N VAL A 91 -13.70 -11.82 49.16
CA VAL A 91 -15.02 -11.23 48.99
C VAL A 91 -15.77 -11.98 47.90
N CYS A 92 -16.97 -12.46 48.19
CA CYS A 92 -17.90 -12.96 47.18
C CYS A 92 -19.01 -11.93 46.97
N THR A 93 -19.18 -11.53 45.70
CA THR A 93 -20.13 -10.51 45.27
C THR A 93 -21.12 -11.13 44.29
N THR A 94 -22.40 -11.04 44.59
CA THR A 94 -23.48 -11.51 43.72
C THR A 94 -24.27 -10.32 43.19
N PHE A 95 -24.50 -10.31 41.87
CA PHE A 95 -25.35 -9.33 41.19
C PHE A 95 -26.68 -9.98 40.81
N SER A 96 -27.79 -9.37 41.19
CA SER A 96 -29.11 -9.81 40.76
C SER A 96 -29.50 -9.16 39.43
N LEU A 97 -29.70 -9.99 38.41
CA LEU A 97 -30.19 -9.53 37.10
C LEU A 97 -31.60 -8.93 37.19
N ILE A 98 -32.39 -9.38 38.17
CA ILE A 98 -33.78 -8.94 38.35
C ILE A 98 -33.83 -7.59 39.06
N THR A 99 -33.19 -7.49 40.22
CA THR A 99 -33.31 -6.31 41.09
C THR A 99 -32.24 -5.26 40.84
N GLY A 100 -31.15 -5.61 40.16
CA GLY A 100 -29.94 -4.79 40.07
C GLY A 100 -29.19 -4.69 41.40
N ALA A 101 -29.61 -5.42 42.44
CA ALA A 101 -28.98 -5.37 43.75
C ALA A 101 -27.64 -6.10 43.74
N VAL A 102 -26.66 -5.51 44.43
CA VAL A 102 -25.33 -6.08 44.65
C VAL A 102 -25.23 -6.51 46.11
N VAL A 103 -25.00 -7.81 46.33
CA VAL A 103 -24.72 -8.35 47.65
C VAL A 103 -23.25 -8.74 47.69
N ALA A 104 -22.54 -8.30 48.72
CA ALA A 104 -21.13 -8.62 48.91
C ALA A 104 -20.92 -9.13 50.34
N GLU A 105 -20.14 -10.21 50.47
CA GLU A 105 -19.82 -10.85 51.74
C GLU A 105 -18.36 -11.33 51.78
N VAL A 106 -17.72 -11.27 52.95
CA VAL A 106 -16.37 -11.83 53.14
C VAL A 106 -16.51 -13.29 53.60
N ILE A 107 -15.89 -14.20 52.86
CA ILE A 107 -16.06 -15.66 53.02
C ILE A 107 -15.03 -16.29 53.97
N ASN A 108 -13.82 -15.73 54.08
CA ASN A 108 -12.78 -16.28 54.96
C ASN A 108 -12.86 -15.72 56.39
N ASP A 109 -12.53 -16.60 57.34
CA ASP A 109 -12.47 -16.30 58.76
C ASP A 109 -11.14 -15.65 59.12
N GLY A 110 -11.21 -14.53 59.84
CA GLY A 110 -10.00 -13.88 60.33
C GLY A 110 -9.94 -12.37 60.34
N PHE A 111 -10.95 -11.69 59.80
CA PHE A 111 -11.03 -10.22 59.79
C PHE A 111 -12.11 -9.73 60.77
N ALA A 112 -11.83 -8.65 61.49
CA ALA A 112 -12.79 -8.01 62.39
C ALA A 112 -14.06 -7.57 61.64
N GLN A 113 -15.22 -7.58 62.32
CA GLN A 113 -16.51 -7.25 61.72
C GLN A 113 -16.53 -5.89 61.03
N GLN A 114 -15.83 -4.90 61.59
CA GLN A 114 -15.69 -3.56 61.00
C GLN A 114 -14.93 -3.58 59.67
N VAL A 115 -13.84 -4.35 59.56
CA VAL A 115 -13.04 -4.47 58.34
C VAL A 115 -13.84 -5.19 57.25
N ARG A 116 -14.54 -6.27 57.61
CA ARG A 116 -15.43 -6.99 56.69
C ARG A 116 -16.50 -6.05 56.12
N LYS A 117 -17.17 -5.29 56.99
CA LYS A 117 -18.21 -4.34 56.59
C LYS A 117 -17.67 -3.25 55.67
N ASN A 118 -16.54 -2.63 56.03
CA ASN A 118 -15.93 -1.58 55.22
C ASN A 118 -15.61 -2.06 53.80
N ILE A 119 -15.01 -3.25 53.65
CA ILE A 119 -14.66 -3.80 52.34
C ILE A 119 -15.93 -4.14 51.53
N THR A 120 -16.93 -4.76 52.14
CA THR A 120 -18.17 -5.10 51.43
C THR A 120 -18.98 -3.88 51.01
N ASP A 121 -19.00 -2.83 51.85
CA ASP A 121 -19.69 -1.58 51.53
C ASP A 121 -18.96 -0.84 50.40
N GLU A 122 -17.62 -0.92 50.37
CA GLU A 122 -16.81 -0.37 49.29
C GLU A 122 -17.04 -1.06 47.94
N VAL A 123 -17.03 -2.40 47.94
CA VAL A 123 -17.30 -3.20 46.74
C VAL A 123 -18.70 -2.91 46.19
N LYS A 124 -19.71 -2.79 47.06
CA LYS A 124 -21.08 -2.42 46.64
C LYS A 124 -21.13 -1.01 46.06
N ARG A 125 -20.48 -0.04 46.72
CA ARG A 125 -20.47 1.37 46.30
C ARG A 125 -19.78 1.56 44.95
N GLN A 126 -18.70 0.83 44.70
CA GLN A 126 -17.91 0.93 43.48
C GLN A 126 -18.25 -0.14 42.44
N PHE A 127 -19.36 -0.87 42.55
CA PHE A 127 -19.65 -2.01 41.66
C PHE A 127 -19.67 -1.64 40.16
N ASP A 128 -20.29 -0.53 39.78
CA ASP A 128 -20.28 -0.07 38.38
C ASP A 128 -18.87 0.33 37.91
N ALA A 129 -18.07 0.93 38.81
CA ALA A 129 -16.68 1.27 38.53
C ALA A 129 -15.80 0.02 38.38
N ILE A 130 -16.06 -1.01 39.18
CA ILE A 130 -15.45 -2.34 39.08
C ILE A 130 -15.75 -2.93 37.69
N LEU A 131 -17.02 -3.00 37.29
CA LEU A 131 -17.39 -3.51 35.97
C LEU A 131 -16.76 -2.72 34.82
N LYS A 132 -16.67 -1.39 34.95
CA LYS A 132 -16.03 -0.53 33.94
C LYS A 132 -14.52 -0.76 33.85
N ALA A 133 -13.84 -0.96 34.98
CA ALA A 133 -12.40 -1.18 35.03
C ALA A 133 -11.96 -2.53 34.44
N GLY A 134 -12.87 -3.49 34.30
CA GLY A 134 -12.58 -4.75 33.61
C GLY A 134 -12.60 -4.64 32.08
N LEU A 135 -13.13 -3.55 31.51
CA LEU A 135 -13.24 -3.40 30.05
C LEU A 135 -11.87 -3.34 29.33
N PRO A 136 -10.86 -2.59 29.81
CA PRO A 136 -9.52 -2.63 29.22
C PRO A 136 -8.88 -4.03 29.25
N ALA A 137 -9.16 -4.83 30.29
CA ALA A 137 -8.68 -6.21 30.35
C ALA A 137 -9.44 -7.16 29.40
N ALA A 138 -10.69 -6.84 29.06
CA ALA A 138 -11.48 -7.58 28.07
C ALA A 138 -11.13 -7.18 26.63
N PHE A 139 -10.65 -5.95 26.43
CA PHE A 139 -10.20 -5.41 25.15
C PHE A 139 -8.77 -4.87 25.25
N PRO A 140 -7.76 -5.74 25.43
CA PRO A 140 -6.37 -5.32 25.53
C PRO A 140 -5.93 -4.61 24.24
N GLU A 141 -5.32 -3.43 24.39
CA GLU A 141 -4.98 -2.52 23.29
C GLU A 141 -4.13 -3.24 22.22
N GLU A 142 -3.15 -4.03 22.64
CA GLU A 142 -2.23 -4.78 21.78
C GLU A 142 -2.92 -5.80 20.85
N HIS A 143 -4.14 -6.23 21.19
CA HIS A 143 -4.89 -7.20 20.39
C HIS A 143 -6.00 -6.56 19.57
N VAL A 144 -6.65 -5.52 20.10
CA VAL A 144 -7.79 -4.87 19.44
C VAL A 144 -7.38 -3.74 18.51
N LEU A 145 -6.15 -3.22 18.63
CA LEU A 145 -5.60 -2.18 17.75
C LEU A 145 -4.63 -2.80 16.75
N LEU A 146 -5.09 -2.92 15.50
CA LEU A 146 -4.25 -3.39 14.39
C LEU A 146 -3.47 -2.23 13.79
N SER A 147 -2.16 -2.40 13.68
CA SER A 147 -1.30 -1.48 12.91
C SER A 147 -1.11 -2.02 11.50
N ALA A 148 -1.22 -1.15 10.51
CA ALA A 148 -0.95 -1.50 9.13
C ALA A 148 0.53 -1.94 9.00
N PRO A 149 0.82 -3.02 8.25
CA PRO A 149 2.19 -3.38 7.95
C PRO A 149 2.93 -2.22 7.27
N PRO A 150 4.26 -2.10 7.47
CA PRO A 150 5.05 -1.05 6.81
C PRO A 150 4.80 -1.02 5.29
N GLY A 151 4.44 0.15 4.75
CA GLY A 151 4.13 0.33 3.32
C GLY A 151 2.64 0.19 2.96
N TYR A 152 1.79 -0.17 3.92
CA TYR A 152 0.34 -0.25 3.75
C TYR A 152 -0.41 0.82 4.56
N SER A 153 -1.61 1.19 4.09
CA SER A 153 -2.59 1.96 4.89
C SER A 153 -3.98 1.35 4.76
N TYR A 154 -4.76 1.40 5.83
CA TYR A 154 -6.18 1.02 5.80
C TYR A 154 -7.00 2.13 5.16
N GLN A 155 -7.79 1.81 4.14
CA GLN A 155 -8.77 2.75 3.56
C GLN A 155 -10.18 2.37 3.99
N LYS A 156 -10.87 3.35 4.59
CA LYS A 156 -12.30 3.25 4.90
C LYS A 156 -13.16 3.38 3.65
N PRO A 157 -14.42 2.92 3.67
CA PRO A 157 -15.39 3.17 2.59
C PRO A 157 -15.56 4.66 2.25
N SER A 158 -15.35 5.55 3.22
CA SER A 158 -15.38 7.00 3.04
C SER A 158 -14.15 7.58 2.31
N GLY A 159 -13.18 6.74 1.92
CA GLY A 159 -11.96 7.11 1.21
C GLY A 159 -10.77 7.51 2.10
N ALA A 160 -11.00 7.79 3.39
CA ALA A 160 -9.97 8.21 4.33
C ALA A 160 -8.99 7.07 4.69
N ARG A 161 -7.70 7.40 4.84
CA ARG A 161 -6.59 6.48 5.07
C ARG A 161 -6.07 6.56 6.50
N TYR A 162 -5.73 5.41 7.09
CA TYR A 162 -5.27 5.30 8.47
C TYR A 162 -4.21 4.20 8.61
N ASP A 163 -3.21 4.44 9.45
CA ASP A 163 -2.18 3.45 9.76
C ASP A 163 -2.64 2.45 10.84
N THR A 164 -3.75 2.73 11.51
CA THR A 164 -4.30 1.89 12.58
C THR A 164 -5.79 1.63 12.39
N PHE A 165 -6.25 0.47 12.86
CA PHE A 165 -7.63 -0.01 12.74
C PHE A 165 -8.08 -0.74 14.02
N LEU A 166 -9.31 -0.49 14.48
CA LEU A 166 -9.87 -1.14 15.68
C LEU A 166 -10.64 -2.41 15.29
N LYS A 167 -10.36 -3.53 15.97
CA LYS A 167 -10.98 -4.83 15.75
C LYS A 167 -11.40 -5.48 17.09
N PRO A 168 -12.55 -5.09 17.65
CA PRO A 168 -13.00 -5.53 18.98
C PRO A 168 -13.19 -7.04 19.13
N GLU A 169 -13.55 -7.75 18.06
CA GLU A 169 -13.72 -9.21 18.07
C GLU A 169 -12.45 -9.95 18.52
N MET A 170 -11.26 -9.35 18.34
CA MET A 170 -10.00 -9.92 18.81
C MET A 170 -9.81 -9.87 20.33
N GLY A 171 -10.59 -9.05 21.05
CA GLY A 171 -10.64 -9.08 22.52
C GLY A 171 -11.54 -10.19 23.05
N LEU A 172 -12.53 -10.62 22.27
CA LEU A 172 -13.56 -11.61 22.65
C LEU A 172 -13.07 -13.06 22.50
N THR A 173 -11.88 -13.35 23.03
CA THR A 173 -11.17 -14.63 22.83
C THR A 173 -11.69 -15.79 23.67
N THR A 174 -12.37 -15.51 24.79
CA THR A 174 -12.85 -16.53 25.74
C THR A 174 -14.31 -16.29 26.10
N SER A 175 -15.03 -17.37 26.42
CA SER A 175 -16.42 -17.28 26.90
C SER A 175 -16.55 -16.47 28.19
N ALA A 176 -15.54 -16.50 29.07
CA ALA A 176 -15.55 -15.70 30.30
C ALA A 176 -15.42 -14.19 30.03
N ALA A 177 -14.58 -13.78 29.08
CA ALA A 177 -14.48 -12.38 28.65
C ALA A 177 -15.77 -11.92 27.96
N VAL A 178 -16.33 -12.75 27.07
CA VAL A 178 -17.63 -12.50 26.43
C VAL A 178 -18.73 -12.34 27.47
N GLY A 179 -18.80 -13.25 28.45
CA GLY A 179 -19.78 -13.20 29.53
C GLY A 179 -19.63 -11.97 30.43
N PHE A 180 -18.40 -11.53 30.68
CA PHE A 180 -18.13 -10.33 31.48
C PHE A 180 -18.60 -9.06 30.74
N VAL A 181 -18.24 -8.92 29.47
CA VAL A 181 -18.67 -7.78 28.65
C VAL A 181 -20.19 -7.80 28.46
N ALA A 182 -20.80 -8.97 28.28
CA ALA A 182 -22.24 -9.13 28.21
C ALA A 182 -22.93 -8.71 29.52
N LEU A 183 -22.36 -9.03 30.69
CA LEU A 183 -22.87 -8.56 31.98
C LEU A 183 -22.81 -7.04 32.10
N HIS A 184 -21.70 -6.43 31.68
CA HIS A 184 -21.58 -4.97 31.67
C HIS A 184 -22.66 -4.32 30.79
N LEU A 185 -22.81 -4.80 29.55
CA LEU A 185 -23.83 -4.32 28.62
C LEU A 185 -25.24 -4.56 29.17
N PHE A 186 -25.49 -5.72 29.80
CA PHE A 186 -26.78 -6.01 30.43
C PHE A 186 -27.10 -5.00 31.54
N ASN A 187 -26.13 -4.69 32.41
CA ASN A 187 -26.30 -3.67 33.45
C ASN A 187 -26.55 -2.28 32.83
N GLU A 188 -25.80 -1.91 31.79
CA GLU A 188 -25.94 -0.64 31.08
C GLU A 188 -27.31 -0.47 30.41
N PHE A 189 -27.87 -1.54 29.83
CA PHE A 189 -29.19 -1.49 29.18
C PHE A 189 -30.36 -1.69 30.15
N PHE A 190 -30.22 -2.60 31.11
CA PHE A 190 -31.35 -3.16 31.87
C PHE A 190 -31.22 -3.05 33.38
N GLY A 191 -30.09 -2.58 33.93
CA GLY A 191 -29.90 -2.39 35.37
C GLY A 191 -31.09 -1.64 36.00
N GLY A 192 -31.85 -2.34 36.85
CA GLY A 192 -33.06 -1.83 37.52
C GLY A 192 -34.28 -1.55 36.63
N ARG A 193 -34.25 -1.91 35.34
CA ARG A 193 -35.25 -1.52 34.31
C ARG A 193 -35.92 -2.72 33.63
N LEU A 194 -36.42 -3.67 34.43
CA LEU A 194 -37.10 -4.90 33.96
C LEU A 194 -38.26 -4.67 32.99
N ALA A 195 -38.96 -3.54 33.07
CA ALA A 195 -40.04 -3.22 32.14
C ALA A 195 -39.56 -3.15 30.67
N ARG A 196 -38.30 -2.73 30.46
CA ARG A 196 -37.65 -2.66 29.14
C ARG A 196 -37.39 -4.04 28.55
N LEU A 197 -37.05 -5.03 29.38
CA LEU A 197 -36.82 -6.42 28.94
C LEU A 197 -38.07 -7.02 28.29
N LYS A 198 -39.27 -6.69 28.80
CA LYS A 198 -40.55 -7.20 28.24
C LYS A 198 -40.86 -6.67 26.85
N GLN A 199 -40.25 -5.54 26.47
CA GLN A 199 -40.51 -4.88 25.19
C GLN A 199 -39.45 -5.21 24.13
N LEU A 200 -38.30 -5.77 24.54
CA LEU A 200 -37.20 -6.10 23.64
C LEU A 200 -37.59 -7.21 22.66
N ARG A 201 -37.46 -6.93 21.37
CA ARG A 201 -37.74 -7.83 20.25
C ARG A 201 -36.49 -8.16 19.45
N THR A 202 -35.54 -7.22 19.31
CA THR A 202 -34.38 -7.40 18.43
C THR A 202 -33.10 -6.81 19.03
N ILE A 203 -31.99 -7.52 18.90
CA ILE A 203 -30.63 -7.06 19.17
C ILE A 203 -29.93 -6.94 17.82
N TYR A 204 -29.68 -5.72 17.39
CA TYR A 204 -28.92 -5.45 16.18
C TYR A 204 -27.43 -5.49 16.46
N VAL A 205 -26.67 -6.09 15.55
CA VAL A 205 -25.20 -6.05 15.56
C VAL A 205 -24.69 -5.54 14.22
N ASP A 206 -23.63 -4.74 14.22
CA ASP A 206 -23.06 -4.20 12.98
C ASP A 206 -22.27 -5.25 12.18
N THR A 207 -21.77 -6.28 12.86
CA THR A 207 -21.12 -7.46 12.26
C THR A 207 -21.45 -8.70 13.09
N MET A 208 -21.57 -9.85 12.43
CA MET A 208 -21.70 -11.14 13.10
C MET A 208 -20.49 -11.50 13.97
N ALA A 209 -19.33 -10.87 13.77
CA ALA A 209 -18.14 -11.11 14.60
C ALA A 209 -18.33 -10.76 16.09
N ILE A 210 -19.26 -9.86 16.42
CA ILE A 210 -19.60 -9.51 17.81
C ILE A 210 -20.91 -10.17 18.29
N ALA A 211 -21.53 -11.03 17.48
CA ALA A 211 -22.73 -11.77 17.87
C ALA A 211 -22.60 -12.57 19.18
N PRO A 212 -21.43 -13.11 19.58
CA PRO A 212 -21.27 -13.75 20.89
C PRO A 212 -21.73 -12.88 22.06
N LEU A 213 -21.56 -11.56 22.00
CA LEU A 213 -22.07 -10.64 23.04
C LEU A 213 -23.59 -10.57 23.06
N ALA A 214 -24.23 -10.50 21.88
CA ALA A 214 -25.69 -10.51 21.77
C ALA A 214 -26.27 -11.83 22.31
N TYR A 215 -25.62 -12.96 22.03
CA TYR A 215 -25.99 -14.25 22.60
C TYR A 215 -25.79 -14.30 24.11
N GLY A 216 -24.70 -13.75 24.65
CA GLY A 216 -24.46 -13.63 26.09
C GLY A 216 -25.53 -12.76 26.78
N ILE A 217 -25.91 -11.63 26.19
CA ILE A 217 -27.02 -10.80 26.71
C ILE A 217 -28.32 -11.61 26.74
N ARG A 218 -28.62 -12.36 25.66
CA ARG A 218 -29.81 -13.21 25.59
C ARG A 218 -29.81 -14.29 26.68
N GLU A 219 -28.66 -14.90 26.97
CA GLU A 219 -28.51 -15.85 28.08
C GLU A 219 -28.84 -15.18 29.43
N LEU A 220 -28.33 -13.98 29.69
CA LEU A 220 -28.66 -13.22 30.91
C LEU A 220 -30.15 -12.86 30.99
N ILE A 221 -30.79 -12.52 29.86
CA ILE A 221 -32.25 -12.29 29.81
C ILE A 221 -33.01 -13.55 30.25
N VAL A 222 -32.60 -14.73 29.77
CA VAL A 222 -33.23 -16.00 30.14
C VAL A 222 -33.05 -16.29 31.63
N LEU A 223 -31.84 -16.10 32.16
CA LEU A 223 -31.53 -16.29 33.59
C LEU A 223 -32.33 -15.33 34.49
N SER A 224 -32.65 -14.13 34.02
CA SER A 224 -33.53 -13.20 34.75
C SER A 224 -35.02 -13.63 34.79
N GLY A 225 -35.35 -14.81 34.25
CA GLY A 225 -36.71 -15.39 34.24
C GLY A 225 -37.58 -14.93 33.05
N HIS A 226 -37.03 -14.14 32.13
CA HIS A 226 -37.74 -13.67 30.95
C HIS A 226 -37.60 -14.66 29.78
N ARG A 227 -38.73 -15.21 29.31
CA ARG A 227 -38.76 -16.21 28.21
C ARG A 227 -38.86 -15.62 26.80
N VAL A 228 -38.92 -14.29 26.67
CA VAL A 228 -38.98 -13.63 25.36
C VAL A 228 -37.58 -13.66 24.74
N MET A 229 -37.44 -14.33 23.61
CA MET A 229 -36.18 -14.43 22.88
C MET A 229 -36.11 -13.33 21.84
N ALA A 230 -35.29 -12.31 22.08
CA ALA A 230 -35.02 -11.29 21.07
C ALA A 230 -34.32 -11.93 19.85
N SER A 231 -34.71 -11.52 18.64
CA SER A 231 -33.99 -11.85 17.41
C SER A 231 -32.62 -11.18 17.43
N ILE A 232 -31.60 -11.82 16.88
CA ILE A 232 -30.27 -11.23 16.71
C ILE A 232 -30.04 -11.06 15.22
N GLU A 233 -29.81 -9.84 14.78
CA GLU A 233 -29.77 -9.47 13.36
C GLU A 233 -28.51 -8.66 13.04
N SER A 234 -27.74 -9.10 12.02
CA SER A 234 -26.64 -8.30 11.47
C SER A 234 -27.21 -7.26 10.52
N PHE A 235 -26.71 -6.03 10.58
CA PHE A 235 -27.00 -5.01 9.58
C PHE A 235 -25.81 -4.68 8.67
N HIS A 236 -24.77 -5.52 8.64
CA HIS A 236 -23.64 -5.40 7.72
C HIS A 236 -23.00 -3.99 7.72
N SER A 237 -22.90 -3.38 8.91
CA SER A 237 -22.33 -2.05 9.15
C SER A 237 -22.95 -0.95 8.25
N TYR A 238 -22.17 -0.31 7.38
CA TYR A 238 -22.68 0.76 6.51
C TYR A 238 -23.43 0.22 5.28
N GLU A 239 -23.13 -1.01 4.83
CA GLU A 239 -23.72 -1.57 3.60
C GLU A 239 -25.18 -1.98 3.79
N GLY A 240 -25.53 -2.50 4.96
CA GLY A 240 -26.91 -2.89 5.31
C GLY A 240 -27.64 -1.87 6.20
N PHE A 241 -27.05 -0.72 6.53
CA PHE A 241 -27.72 0.28 7.37
C PHE A 241 -29.04 0.74 6.77
N ASP A 242 -29.10 0.98 5.46
CA ASP A 242 -30.28 1.50 4.78
C ASP A 242 -31.40 0.45 4.65
N SER A 243 -31.06 -0.85 4.68
CA SER A 243 -32.05 -1.94 4.60
C SER A 243 -32.77 -2.23 5.92
N VAL A 244 -32.22 -1.79 7.06
CA VAL A 244 -32.86 -1.92 8.37
C VAL A 244 -34.03 -0.94 8.48
N ALA A 245 -35.25 -1.44 8.67
CA ALA A 245 -36.40 -0.59 8.94
C ALA A 245 -36.26 0.13 10.30
N ARG A 246 -36.94 1.27 10.48
CA ARG A 246 -36.94 1.97 11.77
C ARG A 246 -37.61 1.09 12.84
N PRO A 247 -36.90 0.67 13.89
CA PRO A 247 -37.50 -0.15 14.93
C PRO A 247 -38.46 0.67 15.80
N LEU A 248 -39.42 0.02 16.45
CA LEU A 248 -40.29 0.67 17.42
C LEU A 248 -39.45 1.06 18.65
N ARG A 249 -39.73 2.24 19.21
CA ARG A 249 -38.99 2.78 20.36
C ARG A 249 -39.03 1.80 21.54
N GLY A 250 -37.86 1.55 22.14
CA GLY A 250 -37.69 0.65 23.28
C GLY A 250 -37.79 -0.85 22.96
N THR A 251 -37.98 -1.24 21.69
CA THR A 251 -38.06 -2.66 21.29
C THR A 251 -36.76 -3.25 20.76
N SER A 252 -35.71 -2.44 20.61
CA SER A 252 -34.44 -2.91 20.08
C SER A 252 -33.25 -2.26 20.77
N ILE A 253 -32.15 -3.00 20.86
CA ILE A 253 -30.84 -2.44 21.16
C ILE A 253 -29.90 -2.68 19.98
N CYS A 254 -28.87 -1.84 19.84
CA CYS A 254 -27.88 -1.91 18.76
C CYS A 254 -26.47 -1.93 19.34
N LEU A 255 -25.70 -2.95 18.96
CA LEU A 255 -24.28 -3.09 19.26
C LEU A 255 -23.46 -2.78 18.00
N ILE A 256 -22.54 -1.83 18.12
CA ILE A 256 -21.60 -1.46 17.08
C ILE A 256 -20.22 -1.88 17.54
N SER A 257 -19.50 -2.67 16.75
CA SER A 257 -18.17 -3.16 17.06
C SER A 257 -17.20 -2.01 17.37
N ALA A 258 -16.83 -1.20 16.37
CA ALA A 258 -15.93 -0.07 16.56
C ALA A 258 -16.29 1.11 15.68
N SER A 259 -16.03 2.32 16.18
CA SER A 259 -16.20 3.54 15.38
C SER A 259 -15.19 4.61 15.77
N SER A 260 -14.20 4.85 14.90
CA SER A 260 -13.16 5.86 15.16
C SER A 260 -13.70 7.29 15.32
N SER A 261 -14.85 7.60 14.72
CA SER A 261 -15.48 8.93 14.75
C SER A 261 -16.90 8.91 15.32
N MET A 262 -17.37 7.75 15.81
CA MET A 262 -18.75 7.54 16.27
C MET A 262 -19.84 7.84 15.22
N ALA A 263 -19.49 7.83 13.93
CA ALA A 263 -20.42 8.22 12.87
C ALA A 263 -21.59 7.23 12.71
N LEU A 264 -21.32 5.92 12.72
CA LEU A 264 -22.37 4.89 12.61
C LEU A 264 -23.34 4.93 13.79
N HIS A 265 -22.81 5.18 15.00
CA HIS A 265 -23.61 5.39 16.21
C HIS A 265 -24.59 6.56 16.02
N ARG A 266 -24.08 7.72 15.60
CA ARG A 266 -24.92 8.91 15.37
C ARG A 266 -25.97 8.69 14.28
N ARG A 267 -25.62 7.97 13.20
CA ARG A 267 -26.59 7.62 12.15
C ARG A 267 -27.70 6.75 12.71
N TRP A 268 -27.39 5.75 13.54
CA TRP A 268 -28.41 4.92 14.20
C TRP A 268 -29.37 5.76 15.02
N VAL A 269 -28.87 6.60 15.92
CA VAL A 269 -29.72 7.47 16.75
C VAL A 269 -30.56 8.43 15.89
N ASN A 270 -29.94 9.14 14.95
CA ASN A 270 -30.61 10.22 14.20
C ASN A 270 -31.53 9.71 13.09
N GLU A 271 -31.12 8.69 12.33
CA GLU A 271 -31.84 8.24 11.13
C GLU A 271 -32.81 7.10 11.44
N LYS A 272 -32.50 6.24 12.43
CA LYS A 272 -33.42 5.20 12.92
C LYS A 272 -34.32 5.67 14.07
N LEU A 273 -34.10 6.88 14.59
CA LEU A 273 -34.93 7.54 15.62
C LEU A 273 -35.04 6.72 16.92
N VAL A 274 -33.96 6.03 17.28
CA VAL A 274 -33.82 5.26 18.54
C VAL A 274 -33.18 6.12 19.63
N ASP A 275 -33.34 5.71 20.90
CA ASP A 275 -32.76 6.46 22.02
C ASP A 275 -31.23 6.24 22.09
N HIS A 276 -30.50 7.22 22.63
CA HIS A 276 -29.05 7.07 22.86
C HIS A 276 -28.74 5.88 23.79
N SER A 277 -29.64 5.57 24.73
CA SER A 277 -29.51 4.43 25.62
C SER A 277 -29.83 3.08 24.96
N ASP A 278 -30.28 3.06 23.70
CA ASP A 278 -30.51 1.84 22.90
C ASP A 278 -29.27 1.46 22.06
N VAL A 279 -28.26 2.33 21.93
CA VAL A 279 -27.12 2.11 21.03
C VAL A 279 -25.80 2.15 21.81
N VAL A 280 -24.97 1.11 21.66
CA VAL A 280 -23.63 1.07 22.26
C VAL A 280 -22.59 0.71 21.20
N THR A 281 -21.50 1.46 21.16
CA THR A 281 -20.29 1.16 20.38
C THR A 281 -19.24 0.56 21.30
N LEU A 282 -18.70 -0.63 21.00
CA LEU A 282 -17.78 -1.29 21.93
C LEU A 282 -16.46 -0.51 22.05
N LEU A 283 -15.82 -0.19 20.92
CA LEU A 283 -14.53 0.53 20.91
C LEU A 283 -14.53 1.83 20.11
N THR A 284 -13.90 2.86 20.66
CA THR A 284 -13.62 4.12 19.96
C THR A 284 -12.23 4.67 20.32
N PHE A 285 -11.84 5.79 19.72
CA PHE A 285 -10.60 6.49 20.09
C PHE A 285 -10.88 7.69 21.00
N GLU A 286 -9.94 7.99 21.90
CA GLU A 286 -9.90 9.20 22.76
C GLU A 286 -9.75 10.53 21.98
N ALA A 287 -9.81 10.53 20.65
CA ALA A 287 -9.86 11.74 19.84
C ALA A 287 -11.24 11.97 19.21
N ALA A 288 -12.20 11.06 19.41
CA ALA A 288 -13.52 11.16 18.82
C ALA A 288 -14.32 12.34 19.43
N PRO A 289 -15.03 13.14 18.64
CA PRO A 289 -15.83 14.26 19.18
C PRO A 289 -16.94 13.72 20.10
N ASN A 290 -17.11 14.36 21.27
CA ASN A 290 -17.99 14.01 22.41
C ASN A 290 -17.58 12.74 23.17
N GLN A 291 -16.43 12.82 23.83
CA GLN A 291 -16.02 11.81 24.80
C GLN A 291 -16.62 12.05 26.17
N THR A 292 -16.95 10.95 26.83
CA THR A 292 -17.44 10.79 28.21
C THR A 292 -18.83 11.34 28.56
N PRO A 293 -19.77 10.44 28.94
CA PRO A 293 -20.61 9.57 28.09
C PRO A 293 -21.70 10.38 27.32
N PRO A 294 -22.50 9.85 26.35
CA PRO A 294 -22.95 8.45 26.19
C PRO A 294 -22.71 7.83 24.80
N GLY A 295 -22.45 6.52 24.80
CA GLY A 295 -22.61 5.68 23.60
C GLY A 295 -21.44 4.77 23.23
N ALA A 296 -20.26 4.92 23.85
CA ALA A 296 -19.14 4.00 23.67
C ALA A 296 -18.77 3.29 25.00
N LEU A 297 -18.49 1.99 24.92
CA LEU A 297 -18.14 1.13 26.04
C LEU A 297 -16.70 1.38 26.53
N LEU A 298 -15.74 1.45 25.61
CA LEU A 298 -14.34 1.78 25.90
C LEU A 298 -13.72 2.70 24.83
N ALA A 299 -12.97 3.70 25.28
CA ALA A 299 -12.13 4.55 24.42
C ALA A 299 -10.65 4.20 24.63
N ILE A 300 -9.90 4.10 23.55
CA ILE A 300 -8.47 3.75 23.54
C ILE A 300 -7.67 4.95 23.03
N PRO A 301 -6.49 5.26 23.61
CA PRO A 301 -5.62 6.31 23.09
C PRO A 301 -5.26 6.05 21.63
N ARG A 302 -5.18 7.12 20.84
CA ARG A 302 -4.76 7.00 19.44
C ARG A 302 -3.25 7.15 19.35
N PRO A 303 -2.50 6.18 18.79
CA PRO A 303 -1.08 6.38 18.53
C PRO A 303 -0.89 7.60 17.63
N GLY A 304 0.06 8.47 17.97
CA GLY A 304 0.34 9.69 17.21
C GLY A 304 0.59 9.36 15.74
N SER A 305 -0.33 9.77 14.87
CA SER A 305 -0.18 9.60 13.42
C SER A 305 0.96 10.47 12.93
N ARG A 306 2.05 9.86 12.46
CA ARG A 306 2.95 10.55 11.53
C ARG A 306 2.18 10.65 10.22
N ALA A 307 1.83 11.87 9.80
CA ALA A 307 1.45 12.10 8.41
C ALA A 307 2.61 11.59 7.55
N SER A 308 2.40 10.47 6.86
CA SER A 308 3.33 9.95 5.88
C SER A 308 3.33 10.91 4.68
N GLU A 309 4.21 11.91 4.71
CA GLU A 309 4.68 12.54 3.49
C GLU A 309 5.61 11.56 2.77
N GLY A 310 5.02 10.63 2.03
CA GLY A 310 5.72 9.55 1.33
C GLY A 310 4.99 9.09 0.07
N PRO A 311 5.67 8.33 -0.82
CA PRO A 311 5.06 7.80 -2.03
C PRO A 311 3.84 6.91 -1.71
N PRO A 312 2.91 6.69 -2.66
CA PRO A 312 1.61 6.07 -2.38
C PRO A 312 1.78 4.69 -1.71
N GLN A 313 1.41 4.61 -0.42
CA GLN A 313 1.30 3.35 0.31
C GLN A 313 0.21 2.47 -0.34
N LEU A 314 0.47 1.17 -0.41
CA LEU A 314 -0.51 0.19 -0.88
C LEU A 314 -1.73 0.22 0.05
N VAL A 315 -2.92 0.21 -0.53
CA VAL A 315 -4.14 0.42 0.25
C VAL A 315 -4.77 -0.93 0.59
N ILE A 316 -4.84 -1.25 1.88
CA ILE A 316 -5.72 -2.31 2.38
C ILE A 316 -7.14 -1.75 2.34
N ARG A 317 -7.86 -2.07 1.27
CA ARG A 317 -9.29 -1.74 1.17
C ARG A 317 -10.06 -2.68 2.07
N ILE A 318 -10.65 -2.10 3.10
CA ILE A 318 -11.57 -2.81 3.97
C ILE A 318 -12.88 -2.98 3.20
N LYS A 319 -13.23 -4.22 2.83
CA LYS A 319 -14.50 -4.54 2.16
C LYS A 319 -15.17 -5.73 2.86
N GLY A 320 -16.47 -5.61 3.14
CA GLY A 320 -17.28 -6.65 3.77
C GLY A 320 -17.19 -6.72 5.30
N GLU A 321 -18.00 -7.60 5.90
CA GLU A 321 -18.26 -7.70 7.35
C GLU A 321 -17.13 -8.32 8.19
N THR A 322 -16.24 -9.10 7.58
CA THR A 322 -15.23 -9.89 8.29
C THR A 322 -13.87 -9.23 8.39
N PHE A 323 -13.67 -8.06 7.77
CA PHE A 323 -12.44 -7.26 7.88
C PHE A 323 -11.15 -8.13 7.77
N GLN A 324 -11.13 -9.12 6.87
CA GLN A 324 -9.99 -10.02 6.69
C GLN A 324 -9.01 -9.45 5.66
N ALA A 325 -7.76 -9.23 6.08
CA ALA A 325 -6.65 -9.08 5.14
C ALA A 325 -6.22 -10.48 4.70
N ILE A 326 -6.64 -10.92 3.51
CA ILE A 326 -6.05 -12.12 2.90
C ILE A 326 -4.65 -11.72 2.44
N GLN A 327 -3.62 -12.01 3.25
CA GLN A 327 -2.23 -11.98 2.79
C GLN A 327 -2.02 -13.22 1.92
N GLU A 328 -2.29 -13.08 0.63
CA GLU A 328 -1.69 -13.99 -0.36
C GLU A 328 -0.17 -13.81 -0.32
N PRO A 329 0.62 -14.90 -0.39
CA PRO A 329 2.07 -14.82 -0.36
C PRO A 329 2.61 -13.96 -1.51
N ASP A 330 3.73 -13.28 -1.25
CA ASP A 330 4.36 -12.38 -2.20
C ASP A 330 4.61 -13.09 -3.55
N LYS A 331 4.22 -12.41 -4.64
CA LYS A 331 4.58 -12.85 -5.99
C LYS A 331 5.99 -12.40 -6.29
N LYS A 332 6.86 -13.36 -6.59
CA LYS A 332 8.16 -13.08 -7.20
C LYS A 332 8.06 -13.33 -8.70
N VAL A 333 8.29 -12.28 -9.49
CA VAL A 333 8.19 -12.35 -10.94
C VAL A 333 9.57 -12.42 -11.55
N LEU A 334 9.81 -13.52 -12.27
CA LEU A 334 11.04 -13.76 -13.00
C LEU A 334 10.82 -13.50 -14.49
N LEU A 335 11.59 -12.56 -15.07
CA LEU A 335 11.50 -12.21 -16.48
C LEU A 335 12.06 -13.34 -17.35
N ARG A 336 11.30 -13.68 -18.39
CA ARG A 336 11.60 -14.76 -19.35
C ARG A 336 11.26 -14.30 -20.76
N GLU A 337 12.13 -14.54 -21.73
CA GLU A 337 11.93 -14.12 -23.13
C GLU A 337 10.65 -14.71 -23.74
N GLN A 338 10.38 -15.98 -23.48
CA GLN A 338 9.21 -16.68 -24.01
C GLN A 338 7.87 -16.08 -23.54
N ILE A 339 7.86 -15.40 -22.39
CA ILE A 339 6.64 -14.88 -21.74
C ILE A 339 6.56 -13.37 -21.88
N HIS A 340 7.66 -12.68 -21.55
CA HIS A 340 7.72 -11.22 -21.47
C HIS A 340 8.31 -10.57 -22.72
N GLY A 341 8.83 -11.38 -23.65
CA GLY A 341 9.49 -10.88 -24.86
C GLY A 341 8.54 -10.03 -25.71
N ALA A 342 9.03 -8.85 -26.10
CA ALA A 342 8.33 -7.90 -26.96
C ALA A 342 9.09 -7.74 -28.28
N ARG A 343 9.23 -8.85 -29.04
CA ARG A 343 10.14 -8.92 -30.20
C ARG A 343 9.92 -7.79 -31.21
N LYS A 344 8.67 -7.37 -31.44
CA LYS A 344 8.35 -6.32 -32.41
C LYS A 344 8.81 -4.95 -31.91
N GLU A 345 8.50 -4.62 -30.67
CA GLU A 345 8.81 -3.33 -30.04
C GLU A 345 10.32 -3.19 -29.76
N VAL A 346 10.98 -4.28 -29.36
CA VAL A 346 12.40 -4.29 -28.96
C VAL A 346 13.35 -4.40 -30.14
N LYS A 347 12.93 -4.98 -31.27
CA LYS A 347 13.77 -5.20 -32.45
C LYS A 347 14.49 -3.93 -32.90
N LEU A 348 13.81 -2.79 -32.92
CA LEU A 348 14.39 -1.52 -33.35
C LEU A 348 15.46 -1.01 -32.40
N PHE A 349 15.30 -1.17 -31.09
CA PHE A 349 16.33 -0.78 -30.12
C PHE A 349 17.63 -1.54 -30.36
N ARG A 350 17.54 -2.84 -30.67
CA ARG A 350 18.71 -3.66 -31.03
C ARG A 350 19.32 -3.23 -32.37
N GLU A 351 18.51 -3.08 -33.41
CA GLU A 351 19.02 -2.81 -34.78
C GLU A 351 19.60 -1.40 -34.93
N LEU A 352 19.12 -0.46 -34.15
CA LEU A 352 19.56 0.93 -34.16
C LEU A 352 20.50 1.26 -32.99
N ALA A 353 20.96 0.25 -32.25
CA ALA A 353 21.86 0.42 -31.11
C ALA A 353 23.15 1.16 -31.51
N GLY A 354 23.48 2.21 -30.76
CA GLY A 354 24.69 3.00 -30.99
C GLY A 354 24.63 3.91 -32.23
N LYS A 355 23.46 4.09 -32.85
CA LYS A 355 23.27 5.02 -33.98
C LYS A 355 22.94 6.45 -33.54
N GLY A 356 22.83 6.71 -32.24
CA GLY A 356 22.53 8.04 -31.70
C GLY A 356 21.06 8.48 -31.86
N ILE A 357 20.17 7.55 -32.19
CA ILE A 357 18.73 7.81 -32.36
C ILE A 357 18.03 7.92 -31.01
N PHE A 358 18.46 7.12 -30.03
CA PHE A 358 17.85 7.07 -28.70
C PHE A 358 18.75 7.72 -27.66
N ASP A 359 18.13 8.45 -26.74
CA ASP A 359 18.81 9.02 -25.59
C ASP A 359 17.90 9.04 -24.36
N LEU A 360 18.47 9.23 -23.18
CA LEU A 360 17.70 9.19 -21.92
C LEU A 360 17.69 10.54 -21.23
N TRP A 361 16.56 10.85 -20.58
CA TRP A 361 16.41 12.03 -19.73
C TRP A 361 16.87 13.34 -20.38
N ARG A 362 16.46 13.56 -21.64
CA ARG A 362 16.93 14.69 -22.45
C ARG A 362 15.81 15.67 -22.76
N ARG A 363 16.16 16.95 -22.85
CA ARG A 363 15.26 18.02 -23.28
C ARG A 363 15.29 18.13 -24.82
N PRO A 364 14.12 18.12 -25.51
CA PRO A 364 14.06 18.09 -26.97
C PRO A 364 14.43 19.42 -27.66
N GLY A 365 14.41 20.55 -26.93
CA GLY A 365 14.54 21.89 -27.51
C GLY A 365 14.78 22.96 -26.44
N SER A 366 14.15 24.13 -26.58
CA SER A 366 14.34 25.28 -25.67
C SER A 366 14.07 24.94 -24.20
N ALA A 367 14.59 25.76 -23.27
CA ALA A 367 14.54 25.53 -21.81
C ALA A 367 13.15 25.19 -21.26
N ASN A 368 12.07 25.66 -21.89
CA ASN A 368 10.69 25.40 -21.46
C ASN A 368 10.13 24.04 -21.91
N SER A 369 10.87 23.27 -22.70
CA SER A 369 10.42 21.97 -23.18
C SER A 369 10.45 20.92 -22.06
N LYS A 370 9.36 20.15 -21.91
CA LYS A 370 9.30 19.04 -20.95
C LYS A 370 10.38 17.99 -21.29
N ILE A 371 11.16 17.59 -20.28
CA ILE A 371 12.19 16.53 -20.38
C ILE A 371 11.52 15.20 -20.77
N ARG A 372 12.18 14.41 -21.61
CA ARG A 372 11.69 13.09 -22.06
C ARG A 372 12.53 12.00 -21.41
N ALA A 373 11.86 11.00 -20.84
CA ALA A 373 12.53 9.86 -20.21
C ALA A 373 13.28 9.02 -21.23
N LEU A 374 12.61 8.67 -22.33
CA LEU A 374 13.22 8.22 -23.58
C LEU A 374 13.03 9.34 -24.60
N TYR A 375 14.14 9.89 -25.05
CA TYR A 375 14.20 10.85 -26.15
C TYR A 375 14.53 10.09 -27.43
N VAL A 376 13.80 10.42 -28.50
CA VAL A 376 14.07 9.93 -29.85
C VAL A 376 14.45 11.14 -30.68
N ASP A 377 15.65 11.12 -31.24
CA ASP A 377 16.10 12.15 -32.15
C ASP A 377 15.48 11.93 -33.53
N GLY A 378 14.40 12.67 -33.79
CA GLY A 378 13.70 12.61 -35.07
C GLY A 378 14.60 12.97 -36.25
N THR A 379 15.56 13.88 -36.07
CA THR A 379 16.43 14.31 -37.19
C THR A 379 17.40 13.20 -37.58
N VAL A 380 18.01 12.52 -36.61
CA VAL A 380 18.91 11.38 -36.84
C VAL A 380 18.12 10.18 -37.38
N LEU A 381 16.90 9.95 -36.87
CA LEU A 381 16.03 8.87 -37.33
C LEU A 381 15.71 8.98 -38.83
N LEU A 382 15.35 10.17 -39.31
CA LEU A 382 14.98 10.41 -40.72
C LEU A 382 16.14 10.20 -41.70
N GLN A 383 17.38 10.41 -41.24
CA GLN A 383 18.59 10.19 -42.03
C GLN A 383 19.01 8.71 -42.08
N HIS A 384 18.47 7.88 -41.18
CA HIS A 384 18.88 6.48 -41.10
C HIS A 384 18.29 5.64 -42.24
N LYS A 385 19.13 4.83 -42.89
CA LYS A 385 18.76 4.01 -44.05
C LYS A 385 17.54 3.12 -43.79
N GLN A 386 17.48 2.45 -42.65
CA GLN A 386 16.36 1.56 -42.31
C GLN A 386 15.00 2.29 -42.26
N PHE A 387 14.99 3.57 -41.87
CA PHE A 387 13.79 4.39 -41.87
C PHE A 387 13.39 4.80 -43.29
N GLN A 388 14.37 5.18 -44.12
CA GLN A 388 14.17 5.50 -45.53
C GLN A 388 13.65 4.29 -46.32
N ASP A 389 14.21 3.10 -46.07
CA ASP A 389 13.76 1.84 -46.66
C ASP A 389 12.31 1.53 -46.23
N TRP A 390 11.95 1.81 -44.97
CA TRP A 390 10.57 1.67 -44.50
C TRP A 390 9.60 2.60 -45.23
N LEU A 391 9.96 3.88 -45.41
CA LEU A 391 9.18 4.83 -46.20
C LEU A 391 9.04 4.35 -47.65
N ALA A 392 10.13 3.94 -48.28
CA ALA A 392 10.14 3.43 -49.65
C ALA A 392 9.29 2.16 -49.81
N LEU A 393 9.16 1.34 -48.77
CA LEU A 393 8.29 0.17 -48.76
C LEU A 393 6.81 0.53 -48.60
N HIS A 394 6.49 1.55 -47.79
CA HIS A 394 5.11 1.88 -47.41
C HIS A 394 4.45 2.89 -48.34
N LEU A 395 5.16 3.91 -48.82
CA LEU A 395 4.59 4.99 -49.62
C LEU A 395 3.98 4.49 -50.95
N PRO A 396 4.67 3.68 -51.79
CA PRO A 396 4.10 3.24 -53.07
C PRO A 396 2.84 2.38 -52.94
N ARG A 397 2.63 1.75 -51.78
CA ARG A 397 1.51 0.83 -51.53
C ARG A 397 0.28 1.52 -50.97
N ARG A 398 0.41 2.75 -50.45
CA ARG A 398 -0.60 3.41 -49.62
C ARG A 398 -0.95 4.82 -50.10
N VAL A 399 0.01 5.52 -50.72
CA VAL A 399 -0.24 6.86 -51.26
C VAL A 399 -1.18 6.75 -52.46
N ARG A 400 -2.26 7.54 -52.45
CA ARG A 400 -3.23 7.58 -53.55
C ARG A 400 -2.84 8.63 -54.59
N ALA A 401 -3.23 8.38 -55.84
CA ALA A 401 -2.88 9.25 -56.98
C ALA A 401 -3.40 10.69 -56.84
N SER A 402 -4.53 10.92 -56.17
CA SER A 402 -5.09 12.26 -55.94
C SER A 402 -4.60 12.93 -54.65
N THR A 403 -3.50 12.45 -54.07
CA THR A 403 -2.87 13.13 -52.93
C THR A 403 -2.21 14.43 -53.39
N THR A 404 -2.68 15.58 -52.91
CA THR A 404 -2.14 16.89 -53.29
C THR A 404 -1.64 17.72 -52.10
N GLN A 405 -1.84 17.24 -50.87
CA GLN A 405 -1.45 17.95 -49.65
C GLN A 405 -0.87 17.00 -48.59
N ILE A 406 0.19 17.45 -47.93
CA ILE A 406 0.82 16.80 -46.78
C ILE A 406 0.76 17.75 -45.59
N ILE A 407 0.20 17.29 -44.48
CA ILE A 407 0.16 18.03 -43.22
C ILE A 407 1.22 17.47 -42.28
N TYR A 408 1.97 18.31 -41.60
CA TYR A 408 2.96 17.87 -40.62
C TYR A 408 2.71 18.44 -39.23
N GLN A 409 3.04 17.65 -38.22
CA GLN A 409 3.08 18.10 -36.83
C GLN A 409 4.06 19.28 -36.68
N SER A 410 3.69 20.31 -35.90
CA SER A 410 4.43 21.58 -35.78
C SER A 410 5.79 21.45 -35.06
N ASP A 411 6.72 20.70 -35.65
CA ASP A 411 8.10 20.53 -35.20
C ASP A 411 9.05 20.35 -36.39
N ALA A 412 10.33 20.68 -36.19
CA ALA A 412 11.33 20.69 -37.26
C ALA A 412 11.54 19.31 -37.91
N ALA A 413 11.54 18.24 -37.12
CA ALA A 413 11.76 16.89 -37.65
C ALA A 413 10.56 16.43 -38.50
N SER A 414 9.33 16.69 -38.04
CA SER A 414 8.11 16.37 -38.79
C SER A 414 8.02 17.18 -40.10
N ARG A 415 8.48 18.43 -40.10
CA ARG A 415 8.62 19.23 -41.33
C ARG A 415 9.58 18.57 -42.32
N THR A 416 10.79 18.21 -41.87
CA THR A 416 11.79 17.52 -42.72
C THR A 416 11.24 16.20 -43.26
N MET A 417 10.48 15.45 -42.44
CA MET A 417 9.81 14.23 -42.88
C MET A 417 8.80 14.51 -43.99
N ALA A 418 7.97 15.55 -43.86
CA ALA A 418 6.98 15.90 -44.87
C ALA A 418 7.61 16.39 -46.18
N GLU A 419 8.69 17.18 -46.09
CA GLU A 419 9.47 17.61 -47.27
C GLU A 419 10.09 16.40 -47.99
N TYR A 420 10.63 15.43 -47.24
CA TYR A 420 11.13 14.18 -47.82
C TYR A 420 10.01 13.38 -48.52
N VAL A 421 8.84 13.23 -47.88
CA VAL A 421 7.70 12.51 -48.47
C VAL A 421 7.18 13.24 -49.71
N ALA A 422 7.08 14.57 -49.70
CA ALA A 422 6.70 15.36 -50.87
C ALA A 422 7.66 15.14 -52.05
N GLY A 423 8.97 15.16 -51.76
CA GLY A 423 10.01 14.86 -52.75
C GLY A 423 9.91 13.43 -53.30
N TYR A 424 9.63 12.44 -52.44
CA TYR A 424 9.42 11.05 -52.86
C TYR A 424 8.18 10.93 -53.76
N CYS A 425 7.08 11.59 -53.39
CA CYS A 425 5.85 11.63 -54.19
C CYS A 425 6.10 12.24 -55.59
N ALA A 426 6.88 13.32 -55.69
CA ALA A 426 7.19 13.95 -56.97
C ALA A 426 8.15 13.12 -57.84
N ASN A 427 9.25 12.64 -57.24
CA ASN A 427 10.38 12.11 -57.99
C ASN A 427 10.27 10.60 -58.25
N ILE A 428 9.63 9.84 -57.34
CA ILE A 428 9.55 8.38 -57.42
C ILE A 428 8.15 7.92 -57.82
N LEU A 429 7.11 8.53 -57.23
CA LEU A 429 5.71 8.20 -57.55
C LEU A 429 5.16 9.02 -58.73
N HIS A 430 5.90 10.03 -59.21
CA HIS A 430 5.52 10.90 -60.32
C HIS A 430 4.14 11.56 -60.16
N LEU A 431 3.75 11.87 -58.92
CA LEU A 431 2.50 12.56 -58.60
C LEU A 431 2.54 14.01 -59.11
N LYS A 432 1.51 14.39 -59.87
CA LYS A 432 1.33 15.76 -60.38
C LYS A 432 -0.10 16.25 -60.05
N PRO A 433 -0.27 17.41 -59.41
CA PRO A 433 0.78 18.29 -58.87
C PRO A 433 1.53 17.65 -57.69
N THR A 434 2.76 18.12 -57.43
CA THR A 434 3.53 17.70 -56.25
C THR A 434 2.77 18.08 -54.98
N PRO A 435 2.63 17.16 -54.00
CA PRO A 435 1.93 17.48 -52.77
C PRO A 435 2.57 18.66 -52.03
N ALA A 436 1.78 19.69 -51.72
CA ALA A 436 2.25 20.82 -50.93
C ALA A 436 2.33 20.44 -49.44
N THR A 437 3.32 20.96 -48.72
CA THR A 437 3.44 20.75 -47.27
C THR A 437 2.74 21.87 -46.49
N LEU A 438 2.06 21.52 -45.40
CA LEU A 438 1.30 22.44 -44.56
C LEU A 438 1.57 22.14 -43.08
N ASP A 439 1.88 23.19 -42.32
CA ASP A 439 2.02 23.08 -40.87
C ASP A 439 0.64 22.87 -40.23
N ALA A 440 0.52 21.91 -39.31
CA ALA A 440 -0.68 21.69 -38.51
C ALA A 440 -1.20 22.97 -37.83
N ALA A 441 -0.33 23.89 -37.43
CA ALA A 441 -0.73 25.15 -36.79
C ALA A 441 -1.56 26.06 -37.73
N ALA A 442 -1.36 25.94 -39.06
CA ALA A 442 -2.08 26.72 -40.05
C ALA A 442 -3.51 26.22 -40.29
N LEU A 443 -3.86 25.00 -39.87
CA LEU A 443 -5.19 24.42 -40.07
C LEU A 443 -6.31 25.28 -39.48
N ASN A 444 -6.06 25.97 -38.37
CA ASN A 444 -7.05 26.84 -37.72
C ASN A 444 -7.47 28.04 -38.59
N SER A 445 -6.69 28.38 -39.61
CA SER A 445 -6.94 29.52 -40.51
C SER A 445 -7.53 29.12 -41.86
N ILE A 446 -7.66 27.81 -42.11
CA ILE A 446 -8.12 27.26 -43.39
C ILE A 446 -9.60 26.92 -43.28
N ARG A 447 -10.38 27.31 -44.29
CA ARG A 447 -11.82 27.04 -44.34
C ARG A 447 -12.17 25.68 -44.96
N GLU A 448 -11.39 25.25 -45.94
CA GLU A 448 -11.63 24.00 -46.67
C GLU A 448 -10.33 23.52 -47.30
N ILE A 449 -10.10 22.20 -47.32
CA ILE A 449 -8.99 21.55 -48.02
C ILE A 449 -9.55 20.79 -49.21
N THR A 450 -9.19 21.22 -50.42
CA THR A 450 -9.69 20.67 -51.69
C THR A 450 -9.08 19.31 -52.09
N SER A 451 -8.16 18.77 -51.28
CA SER A 451 -7.47 17.51 -51.57
C SER A 451 -8.28 16.31 -51.12
N ASP A 452 -8.60 15.38 -52.03
CA ASP A 452 -9.34 14.14 -51.67
C ASP A 452 -8.55 13.21 -50.75
N ASN A 453 -7.21 13.29 -50.75
CA ASN A 453 -6.36 12.41 -49.96
C ASN A 453 -5.22 13.19 -49.32
N LEU A 454 -5.08 13.03 -48.00
CA LEU A 454 -4.07 13.72 -47.20
C LEU A 454 -3.05 12.73 -46.65
N ILE A 455 -1.79 13.15 -46.61
CA ILE A 455 -0.75 12.49 -45.81
C ILE A 455 -0.50 13.34 -44.57
N ILE A 456 -0.52 12.72 -43.39
CA ILE A 456 -0.19 13.37 -42.13
C ILE A 456 1.15 12.80 -41.62
N CYS A 457 2.17 13.65 -41.49
CA CYS A 457 3.50 13.27 -41.06
C CYS A 457 3.80 13.71 -39.63
N ALA A 458 4.31 12.80 -38.81
CA ALA A 458 4.88 13.11 -37.50
C ALA A 458 6.11 12.26 -37.24
N ALA A 459 7.28 12.90 -37.07
CA ALA A 459 8.54 12.20 -36.89
C ALA A 459 8.61 11.47 -35.53
N VAL A 460 8.24 12.15 -34.44
CA VAL A 460 8.20 11.57 -33.10
C VAL A 460 6.91 12.00 -32.40
N VAL A 461 6.21 11.02 -31.83
CA VAL A 461 4.89 11.20 -31.23
C VAL A 461 4.88 10.68 -29.79
N GLY A 462 4.26 11.44 -28.89
CA GLY A 462 3.96 11.02 -27.52
C GLY A 462 2.66 10.20 -27.44
N LYS A 463 1.72 10.69 -26.62
CA LYS A 463 0.32 10.22 -26.56
C LYS A 463 -0.49 10.53 -27.83
N GLY A 464 0.06 11.35 -28.74
CA GLY A 464 -0.58 11.73 -30.00
C GLY A 464 -1.63 12.82 -29.90
N SER A 465 -1.59 13.67 -28.87
CA SER A 465 -2.54 14.79 -28.72
C SER A 465 -2.57 15.69 -29.96
N GLN A 466 -1.42 16.11 -30.49
CA GLN A 466 -1.37 16.93 -31.71
C GLN A 466 -1.92 16.22 -32.94
N LEU A 467 -1.72 14.91 -33.09
CA LEU A 467 -2.32 14.14 -34.20
C LEU A 467 -3.84 14.03 -34.04
N LEU A 468 -4.33 13.90 -32.81
CA LEU A 468 -5.77 13.93 -32.53
C LEU A 468 -6.35 15.33 -32.76
N ASP A 469 -5.61 16.39 -32.45
CA ASP A 469 -5.98 17.78 -32.74
C ASP A 469 -6.07 18.02 -34.25
N ILE A 470 -5.07 17.57 -35.01
CA ILE A 470 -5.09 17.57 -36.48
C ILE A 470 -6.32 16.81 -36.99
N SER A 471 -6.56 15.60 -36.49
CA SER A 471 -7.71 14.78 -36.90
C SER A 471 -9.05 15.47 -36.62
N ARG A 472 -9.17 16.16 -35.47
CA ARG A 472 -10.36 16.94 -35.09
C ARG A 472 -10.56 18.15 -35.99
N ASN A 473 -9.52 18.97 -36.17
CA ASN A 473 -9.57 20.14 -37.03
C ASN A 473 -9.93 19.77 -38.48
N LEU A 474 -9.44 18.63 -38.95
CA LEU A 474 -9.75 18.14 -40.29
C LEU A 474 -11.20 17.70 -40.49
N ARG A 475 -11.98 17.41 -39.43
CA ARG A 475 -13.38 16.95 -39.57
C ARG A 475 -14.29 17.99 -40.21
N ASP A 476 -14.04 19.27 -39.94
CA ASP A 476 -14.92 20.34 -40.41
C ASP A 476 -14.48 20.90 -41.78
N ILE A 477 -13.27 20.55 -42.23
CA ILE A 477 -12.64 21.16 -43.42
C ILE A 477 -12.20 20.13 -44.48
N HIS A 478 -12.36 18.82 -44.23
CA HIS A 478 -11.91 17.75 -45.10
C HIS A 478 -12.66 16.42 -44.91
N ASP A 479 -13.28 15.92 -45.98
CA ASP A 479 -14.05 14.65 -46.00
C ASP A 479 -13.30 13.47 -46.65
N GLY A 480 -12.06 13.69 -47.10
CA GLY A 480 -11.30 12.70 -47.85
C GLY A 480 -10.52 11.68 -46.99
N SER A 481 -9.76 10.80 -47.65
CA SER A 481 -8.96 9.79 -46.95
C SER A 481 -7.69 10.39 -46.34
N ARG A 482 -7.23 9.79 -45.23
CA ARG A 482 -6.11 10.28 -44.43
C ARG A 482 -5.11 9.13 -44.21
N LEU A 483 -3.85 9.36 -44.58
CA LEU A 483 -2.73 8.44 -44.35
C LEU A 483 -1.79 9.03 -43.30
N TYR A 484 -1.77 8.46 -42.10
CA TYR A 484 -0.85 8.85 -41.03
C TYR A 484 0.46 8.08 -41.16
N MET A 485 1.56 8.83 -41.33
CA MET A 485 2.93 8.34 -41.36
C MET A 485 3.67 8.82 -40.10
N ILE A 486 3.91 7.90 -39.18
CA ILE A 486 4.51 8.19 -37.87
C ILE A 486 5.89 7.52 -37.80
N GLY A 487 6.92 8.29 -37.46
CA GLY A 487 8.27 7.75 -37.27
C GLY A 487 8.36 6.89 -36.00
N PHE A 488 8.39 7.52 -34.83
CA PHE A 488 8.47 6.78 -33.58
C PHE A 488 7.43 7.26 -32.56
N GLN A 489 6.73 6.33 -31.92
CA GLN A 489 5.77 6.63 -30.86
C GLN A 489 6.31 6.20 -29.49
N VAL A 490 6.40 7.13 -28.53
CA VAL A 490 6.80 6.85 -27.14
C VAL A 490 5.67 7.23 -26.19
N THR A 491 5.25 6.31 -25.33
CA THR A 491 4.12 6.50 -24.41
C THR A 491 4.44 5.99 -23.02
N GLU A 492 3.62 6.39 -22.04
CA GLU A 492 3.75 5.91 -20.67
C GLU A 492 3.07 4.54 -20.50
N THR A 493 1.97 4.29 -21.20
CA THR A 493 1.20 3.03 -21.09
C THR A 493 1.03 2.34 -22.44
N ARG A 494 0.86 1.01 -22.45
CA ARG A 494 0.51 0.23 -23.65
C ARG A 494 -0.90 0.56 -24.12
N SER A 495 -1.81 0.93 -23.21
CA SER A 495 -3.14 1.40 -23.58
C SER A 495 -3.08 2.59 -24.53
N GLU A 496 -2.19 3.56 -24.27
CA GLU A 496 -1.97 4.72 -25.14
C GLU A 496 -1.42 4.34 -26.53
N LEU A 497 -0.54 3.34 -26.62
CA LEU A 497 -0.05 2.82 -27.92
C LEU A 497 -1.17 2.21 -28.76
N VAL A 498 -2.11 1.51 -28.12
CA VAL A 498 -3.22 0.84 -28.80
C VAL A 498 -4.33 1.84 -29.15
N SER A 499 -4.59 2.81 -28.28
CA SER A 499 -5.69 3.76 -28.46
C SER A 499 -5.43 4.77 -29.58
N LEU A 500 -4.18 5.23 -29.77
CA LEU A 500 -3.90 6.26 -30.77
C LEU A 500 -4.27 5.81 -32.20
N PRO A 501 -3.79 4.66 -32.72
CA PRO A 501 -4.22 4.18 -34.03
C PRO A 501 -5.72 3.91 -34.09
N ALA A 502 -6.34 3.38 -33.03
CA ALA A 502 -7.78 3.13 -33.00
C ALA A 502 -8.59 4.42 -33.18
N ASN A 503 -8.18 5.50 -32.50
CA ASN A 503 -8.83 6.81 -32.58
C ASN A 503 -8.59 7.49 -33.93
N LEU A 504 -7.38 7.37 -34.49
CA LEU A 504 -7.06 7.98 -35.79
C LEU A 504 -7.71 7.25 -36.98
N ARG A 505 -8.00 5.96 -36.84
CA ARG A 505 -8.68 5.15 -37.86
C ARG A 505 -10.18 5.37 -37.92
N HIS A 506 -10.76 6.02 -36.90
CA HIS A 506 -12.19 6.18 -36.79
C HIS A 506 -12.70 7.21 -37.83
N ASP A 507 -13.44 6.71 -38.79
CA ASP A 507 -14.23 7.48 -39.75
C ASP A 507 -15.61 6.81 -39.92
N GLY A 508 -16.63 7.59 -40.26
CA GLY A 508 -18.01 7.11 -40.43
C GLY A 508 -18.24 6.26 -41.68
N VAL A 509 -17.34 6.33 -42.67
CA VAL A 509 -17.50 5.64 -43.96
C VAL A 509 -16.39 4.62 -44.21
N LEU A 510 -15.11 5.03 -44.21
CA LEU A 510 -13.98 4.13 -44.48
C LEU A 510 -12.80 4.45 -43.56
N PRO A 511 -12.22 3.45 -42.87
CA PRO A 511 -11.19 3.71 -41.88
C PRO A 511 -9.93 4.31 -42.53
N HIS A 512 -9.39 5.35 -41.88
CA HIS A 512 -8.13 5.96 -42.28
C HIS A 512 -6.94 5.00 -42.08
N GLU A 513 -5.82 5.26 -42.76
CA GLU A 513 -4.63 4.43 -42.65
C GLU A 513 -3.61 4.99 -41.65
N VAL A 514 -3.00 4.10 -40.85
CA VAL A 514 -1.95 4.49 -39.89
C VAL A 514 -0.76 3.54 -40.01
N SER A 515 0.41 4.12 -40.29
CA SER A 515 1.70 3.45 -40.41
C SER A 515 2.68 4.01 -39.38
N ARG A 516 3.32 3.13 -38.61
CA ARG A 516 4.33 3.48 -37.61
C ARG A 516 5.63 2.74 -37.90
N PHE A 517 6.76 3.44 -37.89
CA PHE A 517 8.06 2.78 -37.98
C PHE A 517 8.42 2.09 -36.66
N GLY A 518 8.36 2.80 -35.53
CA GLY A 518 8.60 2.23 -34.20
C GLY A 518 7.61 2.67 -33.11
N GLU A 519 7.51 1.87 -32.05
CA GLU A 519 6.63 2.12 -30.90
C GLU A 519 7.24 1.62 -29.58
N ALA A 520 7.05 2.35 -28.49
CA ALA A 520 7.50 1.97 -27.15
C ALA A 520 6.58 2.52 -26.05
N ALA A 521 6.21 1.64 -25.11
CA ALA A 521 5.53 2.01 -23.87
C ALA A 521 6.51 1.76 -22.72
N ILE A 522 6.97 2.83 -22.06
CA ILE A 522 8.13 2.77 -21.15
C ILE A 522 7.77 3.00 -19.68
N GLY A 523 6.51 3.31 -19.36
CA GLY A 523 6.12 3.68 -18.01
C GLY A 523 6.67 5.04 -17.55
N THR A 524 6.47 5.34 -16.27
CA THR A 524 6.91 6.58 -15.63
C THR A 524 8.19 6.41 -14.80
N GLN A 525 8.71 5.18 -14.68
CA GLN A 525 9.65 4.81 -13.60
C GLN A 525 11.06 5.23 -13.95
N LEU A 526 11.41 5.10 -15.22
CA LEU A 526 12.67 5.61 -15.75
C LEU A 526 12.80 7.11 -15.47
N ALA A 527 11.71 7.86 -15.66
CA ALA A 527 11.67 9.29 -15.37
C ALA A 527 11.87 9.61 -13.89
N ALA A 528 11.10 8.93 -13.04
CA ALA A 528 11.17 9.09 -11.59
C ALA A 528 12.58 8.78 -11.06
N SER A 529 13.25 7.77 -11.61
CA SER A 529 14.62 7.41 -11.25
C SER A 529 15.63 8.52 -11.51
N TYR A 530 15.56 9.19 -12.66
CA TYR A 530 16.47 10.30 -12.96
C TYR A 530 16.16 11.55 -12.14
N HIS A 531 14.90 11.83 -11.85
CA HIS A 531 14.53 12.88 -10.91
C HIS A 531 15.12 12.64 -9.52
N LEU A 532 15.01 11.41 -9.03
CA LEU A 532 15.49 11.00 -7.73
C LEU A 532 17.03 11.07 -7.64
N GLU A 533 17.71 10.62 -8.70
CA GLU A 533 19.16 10.80 -8.85
C GLU A 533 19.53 12.29 -8.83
N ARG A 534 18.92 13.13 -9.68
CA ARG A 534 19.25 14.56 -9.76
C ARG A 534 19.07 15.26 -8.41
N LYS A 535 18.01 14.92 -7.68
CA LYS A 535 17.75 15.45 -6.33
C LYS A 535 18.83 15.05 -5.32
N ARG A 536 19.35 13.83 -5.42
CA ARG A 536 20.25 13.25 -4.40
C ARG A 536 21.74 13.41 -4.72
N LEU A 537 22.13 13.12 -5.96
CA LEU A 537 23.51 13.22 -6.42
C LEU A 537 23.91 14.63 -6.85
N PHE A 538 22.98 15.43 -7.39
CA PHE A 538 23.29 16.75 -7.96
C PHE A 538 22.41 17.88 -7.39
N PRO A 539 22.31 18.05 -6.05
CA PRO A 539 21.61 19.18 -5.46
C PRO A 539 22.25 20.52 -5.88
N GLY A 540 21.45 21.59 -5.90
CA GLY A 540 21.83 22.88 -6.46
C GLY A 540 23.06 23.53 -5.82
N ASP A 541 23.26 23.33 -4.52
CA ASP A 541 24.31 23.99 -3.73
C ASP A 541 25.63 23.22 -3.66
N GLN A 542 25.75 22.09 -4.38
CA GLN A 542 26.94 21.22 -4.28
C GLN A 542 28.12 21.73 -5.11
N ASP A 543 29.32 21.76 -4.52
CA ASP A 543 30.55 21.98 -5.28
C ASP A 543 30.88 20.75 -6.15
N ARG A 544 30.65 20.87 -7.45
CA ARG A 544 30.84 19.78 -8.43
C ARG A 544 32.31 19.53 -8.77
N ARG A 545 33.23 20.39 -8.32
CA ARG A 545 34.67 20.23 -8.56
C ARG A 545 35.29 19.07 -7.81
N THR A 546 34.65 18.61 -6.73
CA THR A 546 35.12 17.46 -5.95
C THR A 546 34.64 16.12 -6.50
N MET A 547 33.79 16.12 -7.54
CA MET A 547 33.32 14.89 -8.18
C MET A 547 34.30 14.40 -9.25
N PRO A 548 34.38 13.08 -9.49
CA PRO A 548 35.04 12.52 -10.66
C PRO A 548 34.54 13.14 -11.96
N ASP A 549 35.43 13.26 -12.95
CA ASP A 549 35.17 14.01 -14.19
C ASP A 549 33.91 13.51 -14.93
N GLN A 550 33.71 12.20 -15.04
CA GLN A 550 32.51 11.66 -15.70
C GLN A 550 31.20 12.00 -14.99
N LEU A 551 31.19 12.06 -13.66
CA LEU A 551 30.01 12.47 -12.90
C LEU A 551 29.76 13.97 -13.02
N ARG A 552 30.83 14.78 -13.06
CA ARG A 552 30.72 16.23 -13.31
C ARG A 552 30.12 16.48 -14.70
N GLU A 553 30.67 15.88 -15.74
CA GLU A 553 30.13 15.98 -17.11
C GLU A 553 28.69 15.50 -17.21
N ARG A 554 28.38 14.36 -16.58
CA ARG A 554 27.01 13.83 -16.50
C ARG A 554 26.06 14.85 -15.86
N SER A 555 26.48 15.54 -14.80
CA SER A 555 25.66 16.55 -14.11
C SER A 555 25.30 17.75 -15.00
N GLU A 556 26.14 18.05 -15.99
CA GLU A 556 25.95 19.16 -16.94
C GLU A 556 25.05 18.75 -18.11
N ARG A 557 24.94 17.44 -18.40
CA ARG A 557 24.13 16.90 -19.51
C ARG A 557 22.76 16.41 -19.06
N LEU A 558 22.64 15.90 -17.82
CA LEU A 558 21.44 15.23 -17.34
C LEU A 558 20.22 16.17 -17.25
N GLY A 559 19.24 15.98 -18.14
CA GLY A 559 18.04 16.82 -18.22
C GLY A 559 18.23 18.07 -19.08
N GLU A 560 19.36 18.21 -19.77
CA GLU A 560 19.65 19.31 -20.68
C GLU A 560 19.42 18.91 -22.15
N THR A 561 19.76 19.80 -23.08
CA THR A 561 19.55 19.61 -24.53
C THR A 561 20.64 18.80 -25.20
N LEU A 562 21.82 18.73 -24.59
CA LEU A 562 22.94 17.95 -25.10
C LEU A 562 22.71 16.45 -24.89
N PRO A 563 23.22 15.59 -25.79
CA PRO A 563 23.09 14.15 -25.64
C PRO A 563 23.83 13.61 -24.40
N ILE A 564 23.22 12.65 -23.67
CA ILE A 564 23.87 12.00 -22.52
C ILE A 564 24.57 10.67 -22.91
N GLN A 565 24.04 9.94 -23.89
CA GLN A 565 24.69 8.77 -24.51
C GLN A 565 25.16 7.71 -23.49
N SER A 566 26.41 7.25 -23.58
CA SER A 566 27.03 6.25 -22.69
C SER A 566 27.21 6.72 -21.26
N GLN A 567 26.93 8.00 -20.96
CA GLN A 567 26.90 8.49 -19.59
C GLN A 567 25.52 8.36 -18.97
N ALA A 568 24.51 7.74 -19.62
CA ALA A 568 23.12 7.74 -19.14
C ALA A 568 22.88 6.93 -17.85
N LEU A 569 23.79 6.04 -17.48
CA LEU A 569 23.81 5.29 -16.21
C LEU A 569 25.05 5.72 -15.42
N LEU A 570 25.11 5.39 -14.14
CA LEU A 570 26.28 5.72 -13.33
C LEU A 570 27.53 4.99 -13.85
N PRO A 571 28.70 5.65 -13.86
CA PRO A 571 29.96 5.03 -14.28
C PRO A 571 30.43 3.97 -13.28
N HIS A 572 31.45 3.19 -13.67
CA HIS A 572 32.06 2.16 -12.85
C HIS A 572 33.60 2.24 -12.85
N GLY A 573 34.24 1.30 -12.16
CA GLY A 573 35.69 1.22 -12.01
C GLY A 573 36.23 2.00 -10.80
N ALA A 574 37.48 1.73 -10.45
CA ALA A 574 38.15 2.35 -9.29
C ALA A 574 38.16 3.89 -9.33
N ASN A 575 38.26 4.45 -10.54
CA ASN A 575 38.30 5.89 -10.78
C ASN A 575 36.95 6.49 -11.19
N VAL A 576 35.89 5.66 -11.30
CA VAL A 576 34.54 6.13 -11.64
C VAL A 576 34.52 6.79 -13.03
N ASP A 577 35.18 6.17 -14.00
CA ASP A 577 35.52 6.70 -15.32
C ASP A 577 35.14 5.77 -16.49
N GLN A 578 34.49 4.64 -16.21
CA GLN A 578 34.12 3.67 -17.24
C GLN A 578 32.59 3.59 -17.41
N ALA A 579 32.13 3.53 -18.66
CA ALA A 579 30.74 3.24 -18.98
C ALA A 579 30.48 1.73 -18.94
N MET A 580 29.30 1.32 -18.46
CA MET A 580 28.88 -0.07 -18.49
C MET A 580 28.63 -0.51 -19.94
N GLN A 581 28.89 -1.78 -20.24
CA GLN A 581 28.73 -2.30 -21.60
C GLN A 581 27.83 -3.52 -21.61
N ILE A 582 26.99 -3.64 -22.64
CA ILE A 582 26.25 -4.88 -22.88
C ILE A 582 27.16 -5.88 -23.58
N ARG A 583 27.29 -7.08 -23.02
CA ARG A 583 27.99 -8.22 -23.63
C ARG A 583 27.07 -8.94 -24.63
N GLU A 584 27.64 -9.84 -25.42
CA GLU A 584 26.86 -10.67 -26.34
C GLU A 584 25.94 -11.65 -25.60
N GLY A 585 24.84 -12.05 -26.26
CA GLY A 585 23.99 -13.13 -25.77
C GLY A 585 22.82 -12.70 -24.89
N TRP A 586 22.44 -11.41 -24.86
CA TRP A 586 21.25 -11.01 -24.11
C TRP A 586 19.98 -11.60 -24.73
N ALA A 587 19.26 -12.42 -23.96
CA ALA A 587 18.12 -13.19 -24.42
C ALA A 587 17.01 -12.32 -25.06
N PHE A 588 16.76 -11.11 -24.54
CA PHE A 588 15.71 -10.23 -25.08
C PHE A 588 16.10 -9.50 -26.38
N TRP A 589 17.38 -9.56 -26.77
CA TRP A 589 17.88 -9.13 -28.06
C TRP A 589 18.18 -10.30 -29.01
N ALA A 590 17.69 -11.51 -28.69
CA ALA A 590 17.92 -12.72 -29.48
C ALA A 590 17.49 -12.58 -30.95
N GLY A 591 18.24 -13.23 -31.85
CA GLY A 591 17.94 -13.31 -33.28
C GLY A 591 18.54 -12.19 -34.15
N GLY A 592 19.50 -11.43 -33.65
CA GLY A 592 20.24 -10.43 -34.43
C GLY A 592 21.66 -10.23 -33.88
N LYS A 593 22.61 -9.85 -34.73
CA LYS A 593 23.97 -9.53 -34.33
C LYS A 593 24.02 -8.06 -33.87
N TYR A 594 24.45 -7.82 -32.64
CA TYR A 594 24.90 -6.51 -32.17
C TYR A 594 26.33 -6.66 -31.65
N GLN A 595 27.14 -5.61 -31.74
CA GLN A 595 28.48 -5.62 -31.17
C GLN A 595 28.40 -5.21 -29.69
N PRO A 596 29.21 -5.77 -28.79
CA PRO A 596 29.30 -5.27 -27.43
C PRO A 596 29.58 -3.77 -27.38
N GLY A 597 28.93 -3.05 -26.47
CA GLY A 597 29.10 -1.60 -26.37
C GLY A 597 28.21 -0.93 -25.33
N PRO A 598 28.38 0.38 -25.09
CA PRO A 598 27.67 1.12 -24.03
C PRO A 598 26.31 1.64 -24.52
N TYR A 599 25.39 0.73 -24.85
CA TYR A 599 24.06 1.06 -25.41
C TYR A 599 23.01 1.37 -24.33
N HIS A 600 23.32 2.35 -23.47
CA HIS A 600 22.52 2.63 -22.27
C HIS A 600 21.06 2.97 -22.60
N ALA A 601 20.83 3.80 -23.62
CA ALA A 601 19.49 4.24 -23.99
C ALA A 601 18.63 3.09 -24.50
N GLU A 602 19.17 2.27 -25.39
CA GLU A 602 18.48 1.16 -26.03
C GLU A 602 18.21 0.02 -25.04
N VAL A 603 19.16 -0.25 -24.14
CA VAL A 603 18.99 -1.25 -23.08
C VAL A 603 17.95 -0.79 -22.06
N CYS A 604 18.00 0.46 -21.59
CA CYS A 604 16.97 0.98 -20.68
C CYS A 604 15.59 1.02 -21.35
N ALA A 605 15.50 1.44 -22.61
CA ALA A 605 14.25 1.46 -23.35
C ALA A 605 13.68 0.05 -23.52
N THR A 606 14.52 -0.93 -23.85
CA THR A 606 14.13 -2.34 -23.91
C THR A 606 13.59 -2.83 -22.57
N THR A 607 14.34 -2.62 -21.48
CA THR A 607 13.93 -3.03 -20.14
C THR A 607 12.63 -2.35 -19.70
N ALA A 608 12.47 -1.06 -20.00
CA ALA A 608 11.25 -0.32 -19.71
C ALA A 608 10.03 -0.92 -20.46
N VAL A 609 10.19 -1.26 -21.74
CA VAL A 609 9.14 -1.93 -22.53
C VAL A 609 8.79 -3.30 -21.97
N LEU A 610 9.80 -4.10 -21.58
CA LEU A 610 9.58 -5.43 -21.00
C LEU A 610 8.82 -5.36 -19.67
N LEU A 611 9.22 -4.46 -18.77
CA LEU A 611 8.53 -4.27 -17.49
C LEU A 611 7.13 -3.69 -17.69
N GLN A 612 6.95 -2.74 -18.60
CA GLN A 612 5.62 -2.20 -18.88
C GLN A 612 4.68 -3.25 -19.49
N ARG A 613 5.20 -4.14 -20.34
CA ARG A 613 4.47 -5.30 -20.84
C ARG A 613 4.12 -6.27 -19.70
N ALA A 614 5.05 -6.59 -18.82
CA ALA A 614 4.79 -7.45 -17.67
C ALA A 614 3.69 -6.90 -16.74
N ARG A 615 3.53 -5.58 -16.66
CA ARG A 615 2.50 -4.89 -15.85
C ARG A 615 1.12 -4.88 -16.49
N GLU A 616 1.03 -4.62 -17.79
CA GLU A 616 -0.24 -4.28 -18.45
C GLU A 616 -0.76 -5.34 -19.44
N ASP A 617 0.08 -6.24 -19.96
CA ASP A 617 -0.32 -7.18 -21.01
C ASP A 617 -1.02 -8.42 -20.44
N THR A 618 -2.27 -8.24 -20.05
CA THR A 618 -3.08 -9.32 -19.45
C THR A 618 -3.55 -10.37 -20.46
N LYS A 619 -3.21 -10.24 -21.76
CA LYS A 619 -3.63 -11.17 -22.81
C LYS A 619 -2.56 -12.21 -23.09
N THR A 620 -1.29 -11.79 -23.08
CA THR A 620 -0.16 -12.66 -23.44
C THR A 620 0.70 -13.04 -22.24
N VAL A 621 0.71 -12.24 -21.17
CA VAL A 621 1.45 -12.55 -19.95
C VAL A 621 0.47 -13.17 -18.94
N PRO A 622 0.69 -14.44 -18.53
CA PRO A 622 -0.10 -15.09 -17.50
C PRO A 622 -0.01 -14.35 -16.15
N GLU A 623 -1.03 -14.47 -15.30
CA GLU A 623 -1.12 -13.71 -14.05
C GLU A 623 0.02 -14.07 -13.07
N GLU A 624 0.45 -15.33 -13.05
CA GLU A 624 1.58 -15.82 -12.26
C GLU A 624 2.93 -15.20 -12.65
N HIS A 625 3.03 -14.68 -13.87
CA HIS A 625 4.22 -14.02 -14.40
C HIS A 625 4.02 -12.51 -14.58
N SER A 626 2.83 -11.98 -14.31
CA SER A 626 2.56 -10.56 -14.46
C SER A 626 3.06 -9.76 -13.25
N LEU A 627 3.65 -8.59 -13.50
CA LEU A 627 3.89 -7.58 -12.45
C LEU A 627 2.59 -6.86 -12.05
N GLY A 628 1.56 -6.93 -12.88
CA GLY A 628 0.20 -6.57 -12.50
C GLY A 628 -0.39 -7.65 -11.60
N SER A 629 -1.27 -7.26 -10.69
CA SER A 629 -2.05 -8.20 -9.88
C SER A 629 -3.52 -7.81 -9.88
N ARG A 630 -4.39 -8.81 -10.05
CA ARG A 630 -5.84 -8.64 -9.87
C ARG A 630 -6.26 -8.94 -8.43
N THR A 631 -5.45 -9.73 -7.73
CA THR A 631 -5.58 -10.00 -6.28
C THR A 631 -4.66 -9.08 -5.46
N PHE A 632 -5.02 -8.84 -4.20
CA PHE A 632 -4.26 -7.97 -3.29
C PHE A 632 -3.04 -8.69 -2.69
N ARG A 633 -2.10 -9.09 -3.54
CA ARG A 633 -0.80 -9.66 -3.16
C ARG A 633 0.31 -8.66 -3.46
N HIS A 634 1.35 -8.65 -2.63
CA HIS A 634 2.57 -7.91 -2.95
C HIS A 634 3.26 -8.59 -4.13
N VAL A 635 3.76 -7.79 -5.08
CA VAL A 635 4.43 -8.29 -6.29
C VAL A 635 5.78 -7.62 -6.41
N VAL A 636 6.82 -8.44 -6.39
CA VAL A 636 8.22 -8.03 -6.50
C VAL A 636 8.88 -8.71 -7.69
N LEU A 637 9.91 -8.07 -8.23
CA LEU A 637 10.83 -8.75 -9.13
C LEU A 637 11.60 -9.80 -8.34
N ASP A 638 11.70 -11.00 -8.89
CA ASP A 638 12.52 -12.03 -8.29
C ASP A 638 14.00 -11.56 -8.24
N PRO A 639 14.71 -11.67 -7.09
CA PRO A 639 16.15 -11.37 -7.00
C PRO A 639 16.99 -12.08 -8.06
N GLU A 640 16.56 -13.25 -8.53
CA GLU A 640 17.22 -14.00 -9.59
C GLU A 640 17.29 -13.23 -10.92
N ASN A 641 16.40 -12.25 -11.16
CA ASN A 641 16.52 -11.34 -12.31
C ASN A 641 17.86 -10.59 -12.30
N PHE A 642 18.42 -10.27 -11.14
CA PHE A 642 19.71 -9.58 -11.04
C PHE A 642 20.89 -10.55 -11.12
N ALA A 643 20.73 -11.78 -10.61
CA ALA A 643 21.79 -12.78 -10.60
C ALA A 643 22.06 -13.41 -11.98
N ARG A 644 21.05 -13.47 -12.86
CA ARG A 644 21.16 -14.06 -14.20
C ARG A 644 21.94 -13.19 -15.18
N PHE A 645 21.96 -11.88 -14.94
CA PHE A 645 22.69 -10.94 -15.79
C PHE A 645 24.07 -10.69 -15.18
N ASN A 646 25.11 -11.11 -15.90
CA ASN A 646 26.49 -10.72 -15.57
C ASN A 646 26.78 -9.28 -16.03
N ASP A 647 25.86 -8.68 -16.80
CA ASP A 647 25.94 -7.33 -17.29
C ASP A 647 25.34 -6.32 -16.32
N GLY A 648 26.18 -5.46 -15.76
CA GLY A 648 25.71 -4.42 -14.86
C GLY A 648 24.86 -3.36 -15.58
N ILE A 649 25.03 -3.14 -16.89
CA ILE A 649 24.09 -2.30 -17.67
C ILE A 649 22.64 -2.86 -17.61
N LEU A 650 22.47 -4.19 -17.58
CA LEU A 650 21.15 -4.82 -17.47
C LEU A 650 20.60 -4.70 -16.05
N GLN A 651 21.44 -4.94 -15.03
CA GLN A 651 21.08 -4.76 -13.63
C GLN A 651 20.67 -3.31 -13.35
N ALA A 652 21.46 -2.34 -13.82
CA ALA A 652 21.18 -0.91 -13.74
C ALA A 652 19.88 -0.53 -14.45
N ALA A 653 19.67 -1.01 -15.68
CA ALA A 653 18.43 -0.76 -16.41
C ALA A 653 17.20 -1.29 -15.66
N LEU A 654 17.28 -2.47 -15.04
CA LEU A 654 16.20 -3.01 -14.21
C LEU A 654 15.94 -2.11 -12.99
N LEU A 655 16.97 -1.71 -12.25
CA LEU A 655 16.85 -0.79 -11.11
C LEU A 655 16.19 0.53 -11.54
N ARG A 656 16.54 1.08 -12.70
CA ARG A 656 15.99 2.34 -13.23
C ARG A 656 14.55 2.22 -13.70
N CYS A 657 14.16 1.09 -14.29
CA CYS A 657 12.84 0.93 -14.90
C CYS A 657 11.78 0.31 -13.97
N ALA A 658 12.18 -0.31 -12.85
CA ALA A 658 11.26 -0.88 -11.86
C ALA A 658 10.59 0.19 -10.99
N PHE A 659 9.42 -0.12 -10.43
CA PHE A 659 8.82 0.64 -9.33
C PHE A 659 9.53 0.31 -8.01
N ALA A 660 9.47 1.23 -7.04
CA ALA A 660 9.98 0.96 -5.70
C ALA A 660 9.27 -0.23 -5.04
N SER A 661 7.95 -0.37 -5.25
CA SER A 661 7.17 -1.51 -4.75
C SER A 661 7.59 -2.85 -5.36
N GLU A 662 8.12 -2.86 -6.59
CA GLU A 662 8.62 -4.05 -7.28
C GLU A 662 10.02 -4.46 -6.79
N LEU A 663 10.69 -3.59 -6.03
CA LEU A 663 12.03 -3.79 -5.46
C LEU A 663 12.02 -3.66 -3.93
N ASP A 664 10.85 -3.85 -3.32
CA ASP A 664 10.69 -3.83 -1.87
C ASP A 664 10.79 -5.26 -1.35
N PHE A 665 11.94 -5.64 -0.80
CA PHE A 665 12.17 -6.99 -0.29
C PHE A 665 12.00 -7.09 1.23
N ARG A 666 11.49 -6.04 1.90
CA ARG A 666 11.38 -6.00 3.37
C ARG A 666 10.46 -7.06 3.95
N ALA A 667 9.46 -7.50 3.19
CA ALA A 667 8.48 -8.50 3.62
C ALA A 667 9.01 -9.95 3.52
N ASP A 668 10.07 -10.19 2.74
CA ASP A 668 10.58 -11.53 2.46
C ASP A 668 12.06 -11.65 2.84
N LEU A 669 12.32 -12.34 3.96
CA LEU A 669 13.66 -12.56 4.50
C LEU A 669 14.61 -13.19 3.48
N ALA A 670 14.15 -14.22 2.75
CA ALA A 670 14.99 -14.95 1.81
C ALA A 670 15.32 -14.12 0.58
N ALA A 671 14.35 -13.35 0.06
CA ALA A 671 14.59 -12.44 -1.06
C ALA A 671 15.51 -11.29 -0.65
N SER A 672 15.32 -10.74 0.56
CA SER A 672 16.18 -9.68 1.09
C SER A 672 17.61 -10.16 1.29
N ASP A 673 17.81 -11.36 1.84
CA ASP A 673 19.15 -11.94 2.05
C ASP A 673 19.84 -12.29 0.71
N PHE A 674 19.08 -12.78 -0.27
CA PHE A 674 19.60 -13.02 -1.62
C PHE A 674 20.11 -11.71 -2.25
N MET A 675 19.28 -10.66 -2.24
CA MET A 675 19.67 -9.36 -2.78
C MET A 675 20.86 -8.76 -2.05
N LYS A 676 20.90 -8.86 -0.71
CA LYS A 676 22.04 -8.47 0.11
C LYS A 676 23.33 -9.17 -0.36
N SER A 677 23.29 -10.49 -0.48
CA SER A 677 24.42 -11.32 -0.91
C SER A 677 24.91 -10.96 -2.31
N LEU A 678 23.99 -10.64 -3.22
CA LEU A 678 24.30 -10.18 -4.57
C LEU A 678 25.02 -8.83 -4.56
N ILE A 679 24.52 -7.86 -3.79
CA ILE A 679 25.10 -6.52 -3.71
C ILE A 679 26.47 -6.55 -3.03
N ILE A 680 26.63 -7.33 -1.95
CA ILE A 680 27.92 -7.54 -1.29
C ILE A 680 28.95 -8.12 -2.26
N ARG A 681 28.55 -9.12 -3.07
CA ARG A 681 29.43 -9.71 -4.09
C ARG A 681 29.84 -8.68 -5.15
N ALA A 682 28.89 -7.84 -5.59
CA ALA A 682 29.19 -6.76 -6.52
C ALA A 682 30.18 -5.76 -5.91
N LEU A 683 30.00 -5.37 -4.63
CA LEU A 683 30.89 -4.47 -3.90
C LEU A 683 32.32 -5.01 -3.78
N GLN A 684 32.48 -6.29 -3.43
CA GLN A 684 33.77 -6.98 -3.39
C GLN A 684 34.49 -7.00 -4.75
N ARG A 685 33.75 -6.82 -5.84
CA ARG A 685 34.25 -6.76 -7.21
C ARG A 685 34.09 -5.38 -7.85
N SER A 686 33.85 -4.35 -7.05
CA SER A 686 33.59 -2.99 -7.52
C SER A 686 34.63 -2.38 -8.49
N PRO A 687 35.94 -2.70 -8.44
CA PRO A 687 36.88 -2.17 -9.43
C PRO A 687 36.88 -2.94 -10.76
N THR A 688 36.22 -4.11 -10.84
CA THR A 688 36.21 -4.96 -12.04
C THR A 688 34.86 -4.88 -12.76
N THR A 689 34.82 -5.42 -13.99
CA THR A 689 33.60 -5.50 -14.80
C THR A 689 32.49 -6.35 -14.17
N ASP A 690 32.81 -7.20 -13.20
CA ASP A 690 31.83 -8.04 -12.49
C ASP A 690 31.04 -7.25 -11.42
N GLY A 691 31.57 -6.10 -10.99
CA GLY A 691 30.94 -5.20 -10.03
C GLY A 691 30.43 -3.90 -10.65
N GLU A 692 30.26 -3.84 -11.98
CA GLU A 692 30.04 -2.57 -12.69
C GLU A 692 28.73 -1.84 -12.29
N ALA A 693 27.72 -2.54 -11.76
CA ALA A 693 26.45 -1.96 -11.31
C ALA A 693 26.45 -1.43 -9.87
N VAL A 694 27.57 -1.50 -9.14
CA VAL A 694 27.63 -1.16 -7.70
C VAL A 694 27.04 0.21 -7.39
N LEU A 695 27.41 1.25 -8.15
CA LEU A 695 26.90 2.60 -7.89
C LEU A 695 25.39 2.70 -8.10
N GLU A 696 24.81 1.94 -9.02
CA GLU A 696 23.36 1.89 -9.26
C GLU A 696 22.63 1.17 -8.12
N PHE A 697 23.19 0.08 -7.57
CA PHE A 697 22.65 -0.58 -6.38
C PHE A 697 22.67 0.33 -5.16
N ILE A 698 23.80 1.00 -4.90
CA ILE A 698 23.94 1.93 -3.78
C ILE A 698 22.99 3.12 -3.96
N ALA A 699 22.89 3.68 -5.16
CA ALA A 699 21.94 4.75 -5.46
C ALA A 699 20.48 4.30 -5.26
N ALA A 700 20.12 3.09 -5.67
CA ALA A 700 18.79 2.54 -5.47
C ALA A 700 18.45 2.34 -4.00
N LEU A 701 19.38 1.82 -3.19
CA LEU A 701 19.21 1.67 -1.74
C LEU A 701 19.08 3.03 -1.04
N ALA A 702 20.02 3.93 -1.31
CA ALA A 702 20.05 5.25 -0.69
C ALA A 702 18.79 6.06 -1.00
N SER A 703 18.23 5.87 -2.19
CA SER A 703 17.02 6.54 -2.62
C SER A 703 15.71 5.83 -2.24
N GLN A 704 15.78 4.76 -1.44
CA GLN A 704 14.65 3.89 -1.06
C GLN A 704 13.90 3.29 -2.25
N LYS A 705 14.55 3.24 -3.42
CA LYS A 705 14.00 2.57 -4.59
C LYS A 705 14.13 1.05 -4.46
N LEU A 706 15.28 0.60 -3.97
CA LEU A 706 15.50 -0.78 -3.53
C LEU A 706 15.45 -0.78 -2.01
N GLN A 707 14.63 -1.66 -1.42
CA GLN A 707 14.48 -1.72 0.04
C GLN A 707 14.74 -3.14 0.51
N LEU A 708 15.62 -3.28 1.50
CA LEU A 708 15.96 -4.54 2.15
C LEU A 708 15.50 -4.47 3.61
N MET A 709 15.48 -5.61 4.30
CA MET A 709 15.33 -5.61 5.75
C MET A 709 16.39 -4.71 6.40
N PRO A 710 16.06 -3.98 7.49
CA PRO A 710 16.97 -3.01 8.10
C PRO A 710 18.37 -3.56 8.40
N ASP A 711 18.45 -4.78 8.93
CA ASP A 711 19.71 -5.44 9.27
C ASP A 711 20.55 -5.74 8.02
N HIS A 712 19.92 -6.25 6.96
CA HIS A 712 20.58 -6.52 5.68
C HIS A 712 21.06 -5.24 5.00
N GLN A 713 20.27 -4.16 5.06
CA GLN A 713 20.66 -2.87 4.51
C GLN A 713 21.85 -2.27 5.26
N ALA A 714 21.85 -2.34 6.60
CA ALA A 714 22.96 -1.89 7.42
C ALA A 714 24.26 -2.66 7.09
N GLU A 715 24.16 -3.98 6.90
CA GLU A 715 25.29 -4.81 6.49
C GLU A 715 25.87 -4.38 5.13
N VAL A 716 25.00 -4.14 4.13
CA VAL A 716 25.44 -3.65 2.81
C VAL A 716 26.16 -2.31 2.92
N TYR A 717 25.66 -1.38 3.73
CA TYR A 717 26.29 -0.06 3.89
C TYR A 717 27.66 -0.15 4.56
N ALA A 718 27.79 -0.97 5.62
CA ALA A 718 29.06 -1.20 6.27
C ALA A 718 30.09 -1.83 5.31
N VAL A 719 29.67 -2.82 4.51
CA VAL A 719 30.53 -3.43 3.48
C VAL A 719 30.87 -2.41 2.38
N ALA A 720 29.93 -1.57 1.97
CA ALA A 720 30.18 -0.57 0.93
C ALA A 720 31.27 0.42 1.34
N GLU A 721 31.25 0.91 2.58
CA GLU A 721 32.30 1.80 3.09
C GLU A 721 33.65 1.07 3.18
N ARG A 722 33.67 -0.17 3.66
CA ARG A 722 34.90 -0.96 3.81
C ARG A 722 35.56 -1.32 2.50
N GLU A 723 34.81 -1.91 1.56
CA GLU A 723 35.37 -2.43 0.29
C GLU A 723 35.78 -1.31 -0.66
N THR A 724 35.13 -0.15 -0.59
CA THR A 724 35.48 0.99 -1.47
C THR A 724 36.61 1.86 -0.93
N HIS A 725 36.98 1.73 0.35
CA HIS A 725 38.00 2.57 1.00
C HIS A 725 39.36 2.59 0.26
N ALA A 726 39.72 1.49 -0.41
CA ALA A 726 40.95 1.41 -1.21
C ALA A 726 40.94 2.26 -2.49
N TYR A 727 39.77 2.78 -2.89
CA TYR A 727 39.54 3.49 -4.15
C TYR A 727 38.94 4.88 -3.87
N PRO A 728 39.75 5.94 -3.70
CA PRO A 728 39.28 7.23 -3.19
C PRO A 728 38.13 7.86 -3.99
N ALA A 729 38.16 7.78 -5.32
CA ALA A 729 37.11 8.31 -6.19
C ALA A 729 35.78 7.55 -5.99
N LEU A 730 35.83 6.22 -6.05
CA LEU A 730 34.66 5.37 -5.81
C LEU A 730 34.11 5.55 -4.39
N HIS A 731 34.99 5.55 -3.39
CA HIS A 731 34.63 5.74 -1.98
C HIS A 731 33.91 7.08 -1.76
N GLY A 732 34.44 8.16 -2.33
CA GLY A 732 33.84 9.50 -2.23
C GLY A 732 32.42 9.53 -2.78
N VAL A 733 32.17 8.86 -3.91
CA VAL A 733 30.83 8.77 -4.51
C VAL A 733 29.88 7.90 -3.69
N VAL A 734 30.36 6.77 -3.17
CA VAL A 734 29.57 5.89 -2.28
C VAL A 734 29.15 6.64 -1.02
N LEU A 735 30.08 7.32 -0.35
CA LEU A 735 29.75 8.13 0.83
C LEU A 735 28.75 9.24 0.51
N HIS A 736 28.92 9.91 -0.64
CA HIS A 736 27.98 10.96 -1.08
C HIS A 736 26.57 10.40 -1.33
N LEU A 737 26.45 9.20 -1.90
CA LEU A 737 25.16 8.53 -2.10
C LEU A 737 24.49 8.17 -0.77
N LEU A 738 25.25 7.54 0.14
CA LEU A 738 24.75 7.05 1.42
C LEU A 738 24.34 8.18 2.35
N HIS A 739 25.24 9.15 2.56
CA HIS A 739 25.10 10.20 3.59
C HIS A 739 24.61 11.54 3.06
N GLY A 740 24.54 11.71 1.73
CA GLY A 740 24.27 13.00 1.09
C GLY A 740 25.52 13.90 1.04
N PRO A 741 25.40 15.12 0.49
CA PRO A 741 26.51 16.06 0.40
C PRO A 741 27.06 16.38 1.80
N LYS A 742 28.35 16.11 2.03
CA LYS A 742 29.06 16.65 3.19
C LYS A 742 29.12 18.16 3.02
N ASN A 743 28.42 18.91 3.87
CA ASN A 743 28.63 20.34 3.98
C ASN A 743 30.09 20.58 4.37
N SER A 744 30.88 21.12 3.45
CA SER A 744 32.19 21.71 3.72
C SER A 744 32.01 23.05 4.43
N SER A 745 31.41 23.03 5.63
CA SER A 745 31.59 24.09 6.62
C SER A 745 31.58 23.44 7.99
N GLY A 746 32.74 23.46 8.64
CA GLY A 746 32.86 23.03 10.03
C GLY A 746 32.02 23.92 10.92
N SER A 747 31.06 23.34 11.61
CA SER A 747 30.76 23.61 13.01
C SER A 747 29.76 22.56 13.48
N SER A 748 30.21 21.67 14.36
CA SER A 748 29.31 20.89 15.21
C SER A 748 28.47 21.86 16.05
N PRO A 749 27.18 21.58 16.25
CA PRO A 749 26.53 21.90 17.51
C PRO A 749 26.31 20.62 18.31
N ILE A 750 26.63 20.78 19.58
CA ILE A 750 26.47 19.89 20.74
C ILE A 750 25.05 19.33 20.83
#